data_AF-A0A7V4J3B2-F1
#
_entry.id   AF-A0A7V4J3B2-F1
#
_cell.length_a   1.000
_cell.length_b   1.000
_cell.length_c   1.000
_cell.angle_alpha   90.00
_cell.angle_beta   90.00
_cell.angle_gamma   90.00
#
_symmetry.space_group_name_H-M   'P 1'
#
loop_
_entity.id
_entity.type
_entity.pdbx_description
1 polymer ?
#
loop_
_entity_poly.entity_id
_entity_poly.type
_entity_poly.pdbx_seq_one_letter_code
_entity_poly.pdbx_strand_id
1 'polypeptide(L)'
;MILSPPLPDQRFLVPEVVQTSAMDCGPATLKALLEGFGISVSYGRLREACQTDVDGTSIDTLEEVALQLGLRAEQVMVPADHILLPEARSLPAIIVVRQPNGLTHFVLVWSYHGWLVQVMDPSTGRRWMTPRRLLEELYIHTMPVPAAAWREWAGSDEFIAPLRRRLLDLQVDAGQVAEWLAEALADPGWRRLAMLDAATRMVAAIVRAGGLSKGDEAQGVVEHFFRSGLSPDSGQAVGIPAPYWSVRPATPDEGAPPDEETLLLTGAVLVRVQGRIAATESPSSAVEDQPAASDAMPTPLPPDLAAALRETPRHPEREILNFLRQDGLLAPAVLLPALLLASLSVLIQALLLRGVLDIGRDLGLVGQRIGIAGGLFAFFVAVLLLELPIADTALRIGRRFEARLRIAFLEKIPRLSDRYFHSRLTSDMTQRAHDLRLLGTLPSLGVTFVRLSFQIILTAIGVIWLDPISAPLALLATAFAVGMSFITQPLLAEQDLRLRTHTAGLSRFYLDALLGLVPLRAHSAQQAMRNEHESLLVEWATAGSQFYRAQLLIQMLEAIVGSGFAVWIVFNYVARGGEVSGVLLLFYWTLSLPTLGQSLALLAQQYPLQRNRVLRIMEVLDAPDESGGALTAARTPADEPATRPTSAGLSISMRGVSVQAGGHTILNGIHLDIAAGEHIAVVGPSGAGKSSLVGLLLGWHRPAAGQVLVDGVALQGERLQQLRRETVWV
;
A
#
# COMPACT_ATOMS: atom_id res chain seq x y z
N MET A 1 14.68 -16.72 -22.17
CA MET A 1 14.06 -15.55 -21.51
C MET A 1 12.58 -15.87 -21.40
N ILE A 2 12.16 -16.46 -20.28
CA ILE A 2 10.84 -17.08 -20.13
C ILE A 2 9.98 -16.11 -19.31
N LEU A 3 8.95 -15.56 -19.95
CA LEU A 3 7.92 -14.76 -19.30
C LEU A 3 6.90 -15.73 -18.69
N SER A 4 6.42 -15.47 -17.48
CA SER A 4 5.23 -16.16 -16.99
C SER A 4 4.06 -15.80 -17.92
N PRO A 5 3.37 -16.76 -18.56
CA PRO A 5 2.23 -16.44 -19.41
C PRO A 5 1.12 -15.82 -18.54
N PRO A 6 0.49 -14.71 -18.96
CA PRO A 6 -0.61 -14.11 -18.22
C PRO A 6 -1.80 -15.07 -18.18
N LEU A 7 -2.48 -15.13 -17.03
CA LEU A 7 -3.72 -15.88 -16.89
C LEU A 7 -4.85 -15.23 -17.71
N PRO A 8 -5.88 -16.00 -18.11
CA PRO A 8 -7.07 -15.43 -18.74
C PRO A 8 -7.69 -14.35 -17.82
N ASP A 9 -8.16 -13.26 -18.42
CA ASP A 9 -8.69 -12.04 -17.77
C ASP A 9 -7.70 -11.21 -16.91
N GLN A 10 -6.43 -11.62 -16.84
CA GLN A 10 -5.41 -10.87 -16.12
C GLN A 10 -4.99 -9.62 -16.91
N ARG A 11 -5.15 -8.43 -16.33
CA ARG A 11 -4.60 -7.18 -16.90
C ARG A 11 -3.07 -7.22 -16.97
N PHE A 12 -2.49 -6.58 -17.98
CA PHE A 12 -1.01 -6.49 -18.10
C PHE A 12 -0.37 -5.72 -16.93
N LEU A 13 -0.99 -4.62 -16.50
CA LEU A 13 -0.56 -3.86 -15.34
C LEU A 13 -1.50 -4.11 -14.18
N VAL A 14 -0.93 -4.45 -13.03
CA VAL A 14 -1.65 -4.48 -11.76
C VAL A 14 -2.25 -3.08 -11.46
N PRO A 15 -3.54 -3.01 -11.10
CA PRO A 15 -4.17 -1.78 -10.61
C PRO A 15 -3.50 -1.27 -9.34
N GLU A 16 -3.41 0.05 -9.22
CA GLU A 16 -2.74 0.68 -8.09
C GLU A 16 -3.72 0.97 -6.96
N VAL A 17 -3.64 0.18 -5.88
CA VAL A 17 -4.41 0.36 -4.65
C VAL A 17 -3.48 0.64 -3.47
N VAL A 18 -3.52 1.87 -2.95
CA VAL A 18 -2.72 2.26 -1.79
C VAL A 18 -3.55 2.09 -0.51
N GLN A 19 -2.95 1.53 0.53
CA GLN A 19 -3.58 1.30 1.83
C GLN A 19 -3.88 2.61 2.56
N THR A 20 -5.02 2.66 3.25
CA THR A 20 -5.42 3.82 4.05
C THR A 20 -5.02 3.73 5.52
N SER A 21 -4.88 2.52 6.06
CA SER A 21 -4.27 2.29 7.37
C SER A 21 -3.05 1.38 7.24
N ALA A 22 -2.17 1.42 8.24
CA ALA A 22 -1.03 0.51 8.33
C ALA A 22 -1.45 -0.96 8.43
N MET A 23 -2.66 -1.22 8.97
CA MET A 23 -3.21 -2.56 9.14
C MET A 23 -3.92 -3.10 7.88
N ASP A 24 -4.11 -2.28 6.85
CA ASP A 24 -4.94 -2.60 5.69
C ASP A 24 -4.14 -3.20 4.51
N CYS A 25 -2.93 -3.70 4.74
CA CYS A 25 -2.08 -4.25 3.68
C CYS A 25 -2.75 -5.44 2.96
N GLY A 26 -3.40 -6.35 3.69
CA GLY A 26 -4.15 -7.48 3.13
C GLY A 26 -5.35 -7.08 2.26
N PRO A 27 -6.32 -6.30 2.76
CA PRO A 27 -7.45 -5.82 1.95
C PRO A 27 -7.01 -5.01 0.73
N ALA A 28 -5.93 -4.23 0.84
CA ALA A 28 -5.41 -3.45 -0.27
C ALA A 28 -4.79 -4.34 -1.37
N THR A 29 -4.00 -5.36 -1.01
CA THR A 29 -3.48 -6.33 -2.00
C THR A 29 -4.61 -7.12 -2.65
N LEU A 30 -5.60 -7.55 -1.85
CA LEU A 30 -6.77 -8.27 -2.37
C LEU A 30 -7.60 -7.42 -3.32
N LYS A 31 -7.82 -6.13 -3.02
CA LYS A 31 -8.49 -5.21 -3.96
C LYS A 31 -7.72 -5.06 -5.26
N ALA A 32 -6.40 -4.87 -5.20
CA ALA A 32 -5.57 -4.76 -6.40
C ALA A 32 -5.63 -6.02 -7.25
N LEU A 33 -5.61 -7.19 -6.61
CA LEU A 33 -5.77 -8.49 -7.22
C LEU A 33 -7.13 -8.62 -7.93
N LEU A 34 -8.23 -8.35 -7.22
CA LEU A 34 -9.60 -8.39 -7.75
C LEU A 34 -9.80 -7.45 -8.95
N GLU A 35 -9.38 -6.19 -8.83
CA GLU A 35 -9.48 -5.21 -9.93
C GLU A 35 -8.61 -5.62 -11.13
N GLY A 36 -7.51 -6.33 -10.87
CA GLY A 36 -6.61 -6.87 -11.89
C GLY A 36 -7.25 -7.96 -12.74
N PHE A 37 -8.21 -8.68 -12.17
CA PHE A 37 -9.10 -9.64 -12.86
C PHE A 37 -10.46 -9.02 -13.27
N GLY A 38 -10.60 -7.70 -13.18
CA GLY A 38 -11.81 -6.99 -13.59
C GLY A 38 -12.99 -7.04 -12.61
N ILE A 39 -12.76 -7.43 -11.35
CA ILE A 39 -13.74 -7.40 -10.27
C ILE A 39 -13.57 -6.08 -9.50
N SER A 40 -14.53 -5.15 -9.63
CA SER A 40 -14.48 -3.89 -8.89
C SER A 40 -15.18 -4.03 -7.54
N VAL A 41 -14.50 -3.64 -6.47
CA VAL A 41 -15.03 -3.68 -5.10
C VAL A 41 -14.72 -2.39 -4.34
N SER A 42 -15.64 -1.96 -3.48
CA SER A 42 -15.44 -0.87 -2.52
C SER A 42 -14.37 -1.22 -1.49
N TYR A 43 -13.41 -0.32 -1.26
CA TYR A 43 -12.28 -0.55 -0.36
C TYR A 43 -12.72 -0.70 1.10
N GLY A 44 -13.58 0.21 1.59
CA GLY A 44 -14.05 0.19 2.97
C GLY A 44 -14.84 -1.09 3.30
N ARG A 45 -15.71 -1.52 2.37
CA ARG A 45 -16.48 -2.77 2.52
C ARG A 45 -15.63 -4.01 2.41
N LEU A 46 -14.65 -4.03 1.50
CA LEU A 46 -13.71 -5.13 1.41
C LEU A 46 -12.90 -5.28 2.70
N ARG A 47 -12.47 -4.16 3.31
CA ARG A 47 -11.79 -4.18 4.62
C ARG A 47 -12.69 -4.74 5.73
N GLU A 48 -13.97 -4.37 5.76
CA GLU A 48 -14.94 -4.93 6.72
C GLU A 48 -15.14 -6.44 6.53
N ALA A 49 -15.20 -6.89 5.27
CA ALA A 49 -15.31 -8.29 4.91
C ALA A 49 -14.06 -9.09 5.26
N CYS A 50 -12.88 -8.51 5.07
CA CYS A 50 -11.60 -9.06 5.50
C CYS A 50 -11.44 -9.10 7.03
N GLN A 51 -12.43 -8.62 7.81
CA GLN A 51 -12.40 -8.56 9.27
C GLN A 51 -11.11 -7.97 9.84
N THR A 52 -10.49 -7.04 9.12
CA THR A 52 -9.20 -6.45 9.50
C THR A 52 -9.29 -5.80 10.88
N ASP A 53 -8.39 -6.18 11.79
CA ASP A 53 -8.31 -5.68 13.16
C ASP A 53 -7.01 -4.91 13.41
N VAL A 54 -6.76 -4.49 14.66
CA VAL A 54 -5.52 -3.82 15.10
C VAL A 54 -4.25 -4.66 14.93
N ASP A 55 -4.40 -5.98 14.75
CA ASP A 55 -3.30 -6.92 14.46
C ASP A 55 -3.14 -7.22 12.96
N GLY A 56 -4.08 -6.76 12.13
CA GLY A 56 -4.03 -6.88 10.67
C GLY A 56 -5.14 -7.78 10.13
N THR A 57 -4.86 -8.47 9.02
CA THR A 57 -5.78 -9.39 8.36
C THR A 57 -5.14 -10.77 8.29
N SER A 58 -5.88 -11.82 8.66
CA SER A 58 -5.36 -13.19 8.53
C SER A 58 -5.29 -13.61 7.07
N ILE A 59 -4.29 -14.44 6.75
CA ILE A 59 -4.14 -14.96 5.39
C ILE A 59 -5.31 -15.87 4.99
N ASP A 60 -5.88 -16.61 5.94
CA ASP A 60 -7.05 -17.47 5.72
C ASP A 60 -8.27 -16.65 5.30
N THR A 61 -8.46 -15.48 5.92
CA THR A 61 -9.55 -14.56 5.55
C THR A 61 -9.35 -14.00 4.14
N LEU A 62 -8.12 -13.73 3.72
CA LEU A 62 -7.84 -13.26 2.36
C LEU A 62 -8.20 -14.31 1.31
N GLU A 63 -7.87 -15.58 1.58
CA GLU A 63 -8.25 -16.71 0.72
C GLU A 63 -9.77 -16.89 0.67
N GLU A 64 -10.43 -16.94 1.83
CA GLU A 64 -11.89 -17.13 1.92
C GLU A 64 -12.63 -16.01 1.16
N VAL A 65 -12.26 -14.75 1.38
CA VAL A 65 -12.88 -13.60 0.69
C VAL A 65 -12.58 -13.61 -0.81
N ALA A 66 -11.38 -14.03 -1.23
CA ALA A 66 -11.04 -14.17 -2.64
C ALA A 66 -11.90 -15.23 -3.33
N LEU A 67 -12.09 -16.40 -2.69
CA LEU A 67 -12.95 -17.48 -3.17
C LEU A 67 -14.40 -17.01 -3.28
N GLN A 68 -14.94 -16.36 -2.24
CA GLN A 68 -16.30 -15.82 -2.25
C GLN A 68 -16.53 -14.79 -3.35
N LEU A 69 -15.50 -13.98 -3.69
CA LEU A 69 -15.57 -12.97 -4.76
C LEU A 69 -15.30 -13.53 -6.16
N GLY A 70 -15.14 -14.85 -6.30
CA GLY A 70 -15.05 -15.54 -7.59
C GLY A 70 -13.63 -15.68 -8.14
N LEU A 71 -12.60 -15.62 -7.29
CA LEU A 71 -11.22 -16.00 -7.66
C LEU A 71 -10.93 -17.43 -7.22
N ARG A 72 -10.21 -18.21 -8.03
CA ARG A 72 -9.61 -19.48 -7.62
C ARG A 72 -8.33 -19.18 -6.84
N ALA A 73 -8.48 -18.93 -5.55
CA ALA A 73 -7.39 -18.63 -4.62
C ALA A 73 -7.06 -19.84 -3.75
N GLU A 74 -5.78 -20.01 -3.44
CA GLU A 74 -5.29 -21.11 -2.60
C GLU A 74 -4.11 -20.62 -1.76
N GLN A 75 -4.13 -20.91 -0.46
CA GLN A 75 -2.97 -20.73 0.42
C GLN A 75 -1.99 -21.88 0.24
N VAL A 76 -0.73 -21.55 -0.07
CA VAL A 76 0.34 -22.53 -0.16
C VAL A 76 1.62 -21.98 0.43
N MET A 77 2.45 -22.85 1.00
CA MET A 77 3.82 -22.52 1.38
C MET A 77 4.78 -23.18 0.40
N VAL A 78 5.52 -22.36 -0.34
CA VAL A 78 6.48 -22.85 -1.34
C VAL A 78 7.89 -22.36 -0.99
N PRO A 79 8.93 -23.09 -1.38
CA PRO A 79 10.28 -22.58 -1.33
C PRO A 79 10.47 -21.21 -2.00
N ALA A 80 11.23 -20.32 -1.36
CA ALA A 80 11.44 -18.94 -1.84
C ALA A 80 11.94 -18.86 -3.29
N ASP A 81 12.79 -19.80 -3.67
CA ASP A 81 13.38 -19.94 -5.00
C ASP A 81 12.45 -20.54 -6.05
N HIS A 82 11.31 -21.11 -5.66
CA HIS A 82 10.30 -21.64 -6.58
C HIS A 82 9.33 -20.55 -7.06
N ILE A 83 9.09 -19.50 -6.26
CA ILE A 83 8.06 -18.47 -6.49
C ILE A 83 8.10 -17.84 -7.88
N LEU A 84 9.30 -17.56 -8.38
CA LEU A 84 9.50 -16.86 -9.67
C LEU A 84 9.68 -17.81 -10.86
N LEU A 85 9.64 -19.13 -10.63
CA LEU A 85 9.72 -20.12 -11.70
C LEU A 85 8.34 -20.28 -12.35
N PRO A 86 8.21 -20.14 -13.68
CA PRO A 86 6.94 -20.34 -14.39
C PRO A 86 6.31 -21.72 -14.12
N GLU A 87 7.15 -22.75 -13.92
CA GLU A 87 6.74 -24.12 -13.62
C GLU A 87 6.01 -24.24 -12.27
N ALA A 88 6.31 -23.37 -11.31
CA ALA A 88 5.68 -23.38 -9.99
C ALA A 88 4.27 -22.76 -9.98
N ARG A 89 3.87 -22.11 -11.09
CA ARG A 89 2.57 -21.44 -11.28
C ARG A 89 2.14 -20.58 -10.08
N SER A 90 3.10 -19.95 -9.41
CA SER A 90 2.84 -19.22 -8.17
C SER A 90 2.30 -17.81 -8.39
N LEU A 91 2.37 -17.25 -9.61
CA LEU A 91 1.98 -15.87 -9.89
C LEU A 91 0.69 -15.80 -10.74
N PRO A 92 -0.20 -14.83 -10.48
CA PRO A 92 -0.11 -13.77 -9.45
C PRO A 92 -0.40 -14.31 -8.04
N ALA A 93 0.30 -13.76 -7.04
CA ALA A 93 0.11 -14.13 -5.63
C ALA A 93 0.26 -12.96 -4.67
N ILE A 94 -0.55 -13.00 -3.60
CA ILE A 94 -0.31 -12.20 -2.40
C ILE A 94 0.76 -12.94 -1.59
N ILE A 95 1.88 -12.27 -1.30
CA ILE A 95 3.00 -12.84 -0.54
C ILE A 95 3.22 -12.01 0.73
N VAL A 96 3.85 -12.62 1.72
CA VAL A 96 4.31 -11.93 2.93
C VAL A 96 5.77 -11.49 2.76
N VAL A 97 6.03 -10.20 2.97
CA VAL A 97 7.39 -9.62 3.01
C VAL A 97 7.67 -9.08 4.41
N ARG A 98 8.96 -8.92 4.73
CA ARG A 98 9.42 -8.26 5.94
C ARG A 98 9.75 -6.81 5.62
N GLN A 99 9.05 -5.88 6.26
CA GLN A 99 9.36 -4.46 6.18
C GLN A 99 10.68 -4.15 6.90
N PRO A 100 11.32 -3.00 6.60
CA PRO A 100 12.55 -2.58 7.27
C PRO A 100 12.45 -2.51 8.80
N ASN A 101 11.25 -2.27 9.35
CA ASN A 101 10.97 -2.26 10.79
C ASN A 101 10.77 -3.68 11.40
N GLY A 102 10.99 -4.74 10.63
CA GLY A 102 10.84 -6.14 11.06
C GLY A 102 9.40 -6.68 11.02
N LEU A 103 8.39 -5.84 10.80
CA LEU A 103 6.99 -6.27 10.72
C LEU A 103 6.70 -6.98 9.40
N THR A 104 5.74 -7.90 9.44
CA THR A 104 5.21 -8.55 8.24
C THR A 104 4.29 -7.60 7.47
N HIS A 105 4.28 -7.73 6.14
CA HIS A 105 3.46 -6.91 5.25
C HIS A 105 3.05 -7.71 4.04
N PHE A 106 1.79 -7.58 3.61
CA PHE A 106 1.32 -8.22 2.39
C PHE A 106 1.67 -7.36 1.16
N VAL A 107 2.24 -7.99 0.14
CA VAL A 107 2.43 -7.40 -1.19
C VAL A 107 1.91 -8.33 -2.26
N LEU A 108 1.43 -7.78 -3.37
CA LEU A 108 0.93 -8.55 -4.50
C LEU A 108 2.02 -8.65 -5.58
N VAL A 109 2.53 -9.84 -5.82
CA VAL A 109 3.43 -10.10 -6.95
C VAL A 109 2.56 -10.45 -8.16
N TRP A 110 2.58 -9.58 -9.17
CA TRP A 110 1.65 -9.67 -10.29
C TRP A 110 2.19 -10.54 -11.44
N SER A 111 3.43 -10.30 -11.85
CA SER A 111 4.02 -10.94 -13.02
C SER A 111 5.54 -10.82 -13.03
N TYR A 112 6.20 -11.79 -13.66
CA TYR A 112 7.64 -11.84 -13.81
C TYR A 112 8.05 -11.73 -15.27
N HIS A 113 8.94 -10.76 -15.56
CA HIS A 113 9.39 -10.39 -16.90
C HIS A 113 10.89 -10.67 -17.14
N GLY A 114 11.46 -11.67 -16.45
CA GLY A 114 12.85 -12.10 -16.58
C GLY A 114 13.87 -11.25 -15.82
N TRP A 115 13.91 -9.93 -16.05
CA TRP A 115 14.84 -9.02 -15.35
C TRP A 115 14.14 -8.15 -14.30
N LEU A 116 12.81 -8.03 -14.41
CA LEU A 116 11.96 -7.31 -13.47
C LEU A 116 10.77 -8.14 -13.03
N VAL A 117 10.38 -7.96 -11.78
CA VAL A 117 9.13 -8.43 -11.20
C VAL A 117 8.23 -7.21 -11.00
N GLN A 118 6.98 -7.31 -11.43
CA GLN A 118 5.96 -6.32 -11.14
C GLN A 118 5.33 -6.65 -9.79
N VAL A 119 5.45 -5.73 -8.84
CA VAL A 119 4.94 -5.87 -7.48
C VAL A 119 4.03 -4.69 -7.18
N MET A 120 2.82 -4.97 -6.70
CA MET A 120 1.94 -3.97 -6.12
C MET A 120 2.11 -3.99 -4.61
N ASP A 121 2.76 -2.96 -4.09
CA ASP A 121 2.95 -2.77 -2.66
C ASP A 121 1.93 -1.76 -2.15
N PRO A 122 0.99 -2.16 -1.27
CA PRO A 122 -0.04 -1.27 -0.76
C PRO A 122 0.47 0.02 -0.13
N SER A 123 1.71 0.07 0.35
CA SER A 123 2.27 1.25 1.00
C SER A 123 2.73 2.33 0.01
N THR A 124 3.17 1.92 -1.19
CA THR A 124 3.83 2.80 -2.18
C THR A 124 3.05 2.93 -3.48
N GLY A 125 2.33 1.88 -3.87
CA GLY A 125 1.80 1.72 -5.21
C GLY A 125 2.54 0.64 -6.00
N ARG A 126 2.42 0.72 -7.33
CA ARG A 126 3.02 -0.26 -8.24
C ARG A 126 4.54 -0.02 -8.38
N ARG A 127 5.33 -1.06 -8.15
CA ARG A 127 6.80 -1.08 -8.23
C ARG A 127 7.27 -2.09 -9.27
N TRP A 128 8.40 -1.77 -9.88
CA TRP A 128 9.19 -2.70 -10.69
C TRP A 128 10.51 -2.93 -9.98
N MET A 129 10.83 -4.18 -9.65
CA MET A 129 12.04 -4.51 -8.90
C MET A 129 12.74 -5.74 -9.46
N THR A 130 14.02 -5.90 -9.12
CA THR A 130 14.77 -7.09 -9.53
C THR A 130 14.33 -8.31 -8.72
N PRO A 131 14.37 -9.53 -9.30
CA PRO A 131 14.09 -10.78 -8.59
C PRO A 131 14.85 -10.93 -7.28
N ARG A 132 16.14 -10.57 -7.29
CA ARG A 132 17.01 -10.65 -6.11
C ARG A 132 16.48 -9.81 -4.96
N ARG A 133 16.05 -8.57 -5.24
CA ARG A 133 15.52 -7.67 -4.22
C ARG A 133 14.23 -8.19 -3.60
N LEU A 134 13.33 -8.75 -4.42
CA LEU A 134 12.09 -9.36 -3.93
C LEU A 134 12.39 -10.53 -2.98
N LEU A 135 13.34 -11.39 -3.35
CA LEU A 135 13.74 -12.55 -2.53
C LEU A 135 14.42 -12.13 -1.22
N GLU A 136 15.13 -11.00 -1.19
CA GLU A 136 15.72 -10.42 0.03
C GLU A 136 14.66 -9.83 0.97
N GLU A 137 13.55 -9.31 0.44
CA GLU A 137 12.43 -8.74 1.22
C GLU A 137 11.43 -9.81 1.70
N LEU A 138 11.52 -11.05 1.21
CA LEU A 138 10.56 -12.12 1.49
C LEU A 138 10.54 -12.53 2.98
N TYR A 139 9.35 -12.73 3.55
CA TYR A 139 9.21 -13.37 4.85
C TYR A 139 9.26 -14.90 4.68
N ILE A 140 10.26 -15.52 5.31
CA ILE A 140 10.41 -16.97 5.37
C ILE A 140 9.75 -17.47 6.65
N HIS A 141 8.75 -18.31 6.50
CA HIS A 141 8.04 -18.97 7.58
C HIS A 141 8.53 -20.41 7.75
N THR A 142 8.32 -20.94 8.94
CA THR A 142 8.69 -22.30 9.31
C THR A 142 7.58 -22.91 10.16
N MET A 143 7.05 -24.07 9.75
CA MET A 143 5.97 -24.76 10.46
C MET A 143 6.16 -26.28 10.46
N PRO A 144 5.69 -26.98 11.51
CA PRO A 144 5.66 -28.44 11.51
C PRO A 144 4.58 -28.97 10.57
N VAL A 145 4.92 -30.00 9.79
CA VAL A 145 4.03 -30.73 8.88
C VAL A 145 4.24 -32.23 9.00
N PRO A 146 3.21 -33.07 8.81
CA PRO A 146 3.39 -34.52 8.73
C PRO A 146 4.33 -34.90 7.58
N ALA A 147 5.28 -35.81 7.83
CA ALA A 147 6.24 -36.23 6.81
C ALA A 147 5.57 -36.83 5.56
N ALA A 148 4.46 -37.54 5.76
CA ALA A 148 3.65 -38.10 4.67
C ALA A 148 3.04 -37.01 3.77
N ALA A 149 2.42 -35.98 4.37
CA ALA A 149 1.81 -34.87 3.64
C ALA A 149 2.86 -34.09 2.82
N TRP A 150 4.04 -33.85 3.41
CA TRP A 150 5.12 -33.22 2.65
C TRP A 150 5.61 -34.10 1.50
N ARG A 151 5.76 -35.42 1.71
CA ARG A 151 6.22 -36.35 0.67
C ARG A 151 5.24 -36.46 -0.49
N GLU A 152 3.95 -36.41 -0.21
CA GLU A 152 2.89 -36.38 -1.22
C GLU A 152 2.98 -35.10 -2.05
N TRP A 153 2.99 -33.94 -1.40
CA TRP A 153 3.12 -32.65 -2.08
C TRP A 153 4.42 -32.54 -2.89
N ALA A 154 5.55 -32.93 -2.30
CA ALA A 154 6.85 -32.85 -2.95
C ALA A 154 7.02 -33.87 -4.11
N GLY A 155 6.17 -34.90 -4.15
CA GLY A 155 6.05 -35.83 -5.26
C GLY A 155 5.17 -35.32 -6.42
N SER A 156 4.40 -34.25 -6.21
CA SER A 156 3.56 -33.65 -7.24
C SER A 156 4.36 -32.89 -8.29
N ASP A 157 3.75 -32.64 -9.45
CA ASP A 157 4.34 -31.81 -10.50
C ASP A 157 4.65 -30.38 -10.01
N GLU A 158 3.94 -29.88 -8.98
CA GLU A 158 4.16 -28.54 -8.43
C GLU A 158 5.54 -28.36 -7.80
N PHE A 159 6.11 -29.43 -7.25
CA PHE A 159 7.46 -29.41 -6.68
C PHE A 159 8.51 -29.93 -7.66
N ILE A 160 8.17 -31.01 -8.39
CA ILE A 160 9.10 -31.69 -9.29
C ILE A 160 9.44 -30.84 -10.50
N ALA A 161 8.49 -30.13 -11.11
CA ALA A 161 8.76 -29.32 -12.29
C ALA A 161 9.71 -28.14 -11.98
N PRO A 162 9.53 -27.35 -10.90
CA PRO A 162 10.51 -26.37 -10.45
C PRO A 162 11.87 -26.98 -10.11
N LEU A 163 11.93 -28.10 -9.40
CA LEU A 163 13.20 -28.75 -9.06
C LEU A 163 13.96 -29.20 -10.33
N ARG A 164 13.25 -29.82 -11.28
CA ARG A 164 13.80 -30.19 -12.59
C ARG A 164 14.36 -28.98 -13.32
N ARG A 165 13.60 -27.87 -13.37
CA ARG A 165 14.03 -26.62 -14.02
C ARG A 165 15.34 -26.11 -13.43
N ARG A 166 15.47 -26.17 -12.11
CA ARG A 166 16.67 -25.68 -11.40
C ARG A 166 17.90 -26.54 -11.65
N LEU A 167 17.74 -27.86 -11.69
CA LEU A 167 18.81 -28.78 -12.08
C LEU A 167 19.27 -28.51 -13.52
N LEU A 168 18.34 -28.22 -14.43
CA LEU A 168 18.67 -27.82 -15.81
C LEU A 168 19.34 -26.44 -15.87
N ASP A 169 18.99 -25.48 -14.99
CA ASP A 169 19.65 -24.17 -14.92
C ASP A 169 21.10 -24.25 -14.40
N LEU A 170 21.45 -25.34 -13.70
CA LEU A 170 22.82 -25.74 -13.36
C LEU A 170 23.56 -26.41 -14.53
N GLN A 171 22.87 -26.64 -15.66
CA GLN A 171 23.37 -27.37 -16.84
C GLN A 171 23.70 -28.84 -16.56
N VAL A 172 23.00 -29.47 -15.61
CA VAL A 172 23.05 -30.93 -15.43
C VAL A 172 22.43 -31.60 -16.65
N ASP A 173 22.99 -32.73 -17.09
CA ASP A 173 22.45 -33.51 -18.20
C ASP A 173 20.98 -33.91 -17.95
N ALA A 174 20.13 -33.72 -18.97
CA ALA A 174 18.69 -33.94 -18.82
C ALA A 174 18.34 -35.42 -18.54
N GLY A 175 19.12 -36.36 -19.04
CA GLY A 175 18.99 -37.78 -18.73
C GLY A 175 19.33 -38.05 -17.26
N GLN A 176 20.41 -37.45 -16.76
CA GLN A 176 20.81 -37.56 -15.37
C GLN A 176 19.78 -36.96 -14.41
N VAL A 177 19.19 -35.80 -14.75
CA VAL A 177 18.10 -35.20 -13.98
C VAL A 177 16.89 -36.12 -13.90
N ALA A 178 16.51 -36.76 -15.01
CA ALA A 178 15.40 -37.71 -15.03
C ALA A 178 15.68 -38.93 -14.16
N GLU A 179 16.91 -39.45 -14.18
CA GLU A 179 17.33 -40.57 -13.33
C GLU A 179 17.27 -40.23 -11.84
N TRP A 180 17.84 -39.10 -11.40
CA TRP A 180 17.81 -38.68 -10.00
C TRP A 180 16.39 -38.42 -9.49
N LEU A 181 15.54 -37.80 -10.31
CA LEU A 181 14.13 -37.59 -9.94
C LEU A 181 13.37 -38.91 -9.83
N ALA A 182 13.60 -39.85 -10.75
CA ALA A 182 12.98 -41.17 -10.69
C ALA A 182 13.45 -41.97 -9.46
N GLU A 183 14.74 -41.94 -9.14
CA GLU A 183 15.30 -42.57 -7.92
C GLU A 183 14.73 -41.93 -6.64
N ALA A 184 14.66 -40.60 -6.59
CA ALA A 184 14.11 -39.88 -5.43
C ALA A 184 12.60 -40.13 -5.25
N LEU A 185 11.84 -40.25 -6.34
CA LEU A 185 10.41 -40.55 -6.31
C LEU A 185 10.11 -42.03 -6.00
N ALA A 186 11.05 -42.94 -6.27
CA ALA A 186 10.92 -44.36 -5.93
C ALA A 186 11.09 -44.63 -4.43
N ASP A 187 11.77 -43.74 -3.69
CA ASP A 187 11.85 -43.82 -2.23
C ASP A 187 10.49 -43.45 -1.61
N PRO A 188 9.86 -44.34 -0.82
CA PRO A 188 8.63 -44.03 -0.09
C PRO A 188 8.85 -42.99 1.02
N GLY A 189 10.09 -42.80 1.47
CA GLY A 189 10.46 -41.78 2.44
C GLY A 189 10.61 -40.37 1.83
N TRP A 190 10.73 -39.38 2.71
CA TRP A 190 10.92 -37.97 2.35
C TRP A 190 12.39 -37.59 2.08
N ARG A 191 13.33 -38.38 2.60
CA ARG A 191 14.75 -38.03 2.75
C ARG A 191 15.49 -37.84 1.42
N ARG A 192 15.31 -38.74 0.44
CA ARG A 192 16.01 -38.66 -0.86
C ARG A 192 15.63 -37.42 -1.64
N LEU A 193 14.34 -37.08 -1.63
CA LEU A 193 13.81 -35.94 -2.35
C LEU A 193 14.20 -34.61 -1.66
N ALA A 194 14.18 -34.57 -0.33
CA ALA A 194 14.67 -33.43 0.45
C ALA A 194 16.18 -33.19 0.24
N MET A 195 16.98 -34.27 0.18
CA MET A 195 18.42 -34.19 -0.09
C MET A 195 18.68 -33.62 -1.49
N LEU A 196 17.98 -34.11 -2.51
CA LEU A 196 18.15 -33.63 -3.88
C LEU A 196 17.83 -32.13 -3.99
N ASP A 197 16.74 -31.68 -3.37
CA ASP A 197 16.38 -30.27 -3.31
C ASP A 197 17.43 -29.42 -2.56
N ALA A 198 17.86 -29.87 -1.38
CA ALA A 198 18.86 -29.16 -0.58
C ALA A 198 20.23 -29.07 -1.28
N ALA A 199 20.66 -30.16 -1.92
CA ALA A 199 21.89 -30.19 -2.71
C ALA A 199 21.80 -29.23 -3.90
N THR A 200 20.67 -29.24 -4.62
CA THR A 200 20.42 -28.33 -5.75
C THR A 200 20.50 -26.87 -5.31
N ARG A 201 19.91 -26.51 -4.17
CA ARG A 201 19.96 -25.15 -3.60
C ARG A 201 21.36 -24.71 -3.24
N MET A 202 22.09 -25.55 -2.53
CA MET A 202 23.44 -25.25 -2.10
C MET A 202 24.36 -25.06 -3.31
N VAL A 203 24.34 -25.99 -4.27
CA VAL A 203 25.16 -25.91 -5.49
C VAL A 203 24.78 -24.67 -6.31
N ALA A 204 23.48 -24.36 -6.44
CA ALA A 204 23.05 -23.14 -7.11
C ALA A 204 23.53 -21.86 -6.42
N ALA A 205 23.61 -21.84 -5.09
CA ALA A 205 24.18 -20.71 -4.35
C ALA A 205 25.70 -20.58 -4.59
N ILE A 206 26.45 -21.70 -4.58
CA ILE A 206 27.90 -21.71 -4.82
C ILE A 206 28.23 -21.28 -6.26
N VAL A 207 27.51 -21.80 -7.25
CA VAL A 207 27.64 -21.38 -8.66
C VAL A 207 27.36 -19.89 -8.82
N ARG A 208 26.33 -19.36 -8.14
CA ARG A 208 26.00 -17.93 -8.17
C ARG A 208 27.08 -17.06 -7.52
N ALA A 209 27.75 -17.57 -6.50
CA ALA A 209 28.90 -16.93 -5.87
C ALA A 209 30.20 -17.06 -6.68
N GLY A 210 30.20 -17.81 -7.80
CA GLY A 210 31.38 -18.06 -8.64
C GLY A 210 32.33 -19.11 -8.10
N GLY A 211 31.89 -19.94 -7.14
CA GLY A 211 32.72 -20.99 -6.52
C GLY A 211 32.74 -22.32 -7.28
N LEU A 212 31.81 -22.54 -8.21
CA LEU A 212 31.72 -23.72 -9.08
C LEU A 212 31.27 -23.30 -10.48
N SER A 213 31.74 -23.99 -11.52
CA SER A 213 31.22 -23.83 -12.87
C SER A 213 29.93 -24.64 -13.08
N LYS A 214 29.10 -24.19 -14.04
CA LYS A 214 27.92 -24.95 -14.49
C LYS A 214 28.35 -26.15 -15.35
N GLY A 215 27.52 -27.17 -15.44
CA GLY A 215 27.82 -28.40 -16.18
C GLY A 215 28.39 -29.50 -15.28
N ASP A 216 29.45 -30.16 -15.74
CA ASP A 216 30.00 -31.37 -15.09
C ASP A 216 30.43 -31.15 -13.63
N GLU A 217 31.00 -29.98 -13.29
CA GLU A 217 31.37 -29.66 -11.90
C GLU A 217 30.14 -29.56 -10.98
N ALA A 218 29.12 -28.79 -11.38
CA ALA A 218 27.88 -28.67 -10.63
C ALA A 218 27.16 -30.03 -10.54
N GLN A 219 27.13 -30.78 -11.63
CA GLN A 219 26.55 -32.13 -11.68
C GLN A 219 27.25 -33.07 -10.70
N GLY A 220 28.58 -33.14 -10.72
CA GLY A 220 29.34 -34.03 -9.82
C GLY A 220 29.15 -33.70 -8.34
N VAL A 221 29.01 -32.41 -7.99
CA VAL A 221 28.74 -32.00 -6.60
C VAL A 221 27.31 -32.34 -6.17
N VAL A 222 26.30 -32.08 -7.02
CA VAL A 222 24.91 -32.49 -6.72
C VAL A 222 24.85 -34.00 -6.57
N GLU A 223 25.49 -34.75 -7.45
CA GLU A 223 25.55 -36.21 -7.40
C GLU A 223 26.19 -36.70 -6.10
N HIS A 224 27.33 -36.13 -5.71
CA HIS A 224 28.01 -36.49 -4.48
C HIS A 224 27.07 -36.37 -3.28
N PHE A 225 26.38 -35.24 -3.12
CA PHE A 225 25.45 -35.07 -2.00
C PHE A 225 24.20 -35.95 -2.10
N PHE A 226 23.67 -36.17 -3.31
CA PHE A 226 22.53 -37.04 -3.52
C PHE A 226 22.86 -38.52 -3.18
N ARG A 227 24.07 -38.97 -3.51
CA ARG A 227 24.57 -40.34 -3.26
C ARG A 227 25.09 -40.55 -1.84
N SER A 228 25.69 -39.54 -1.22
CA SER A 228 26.31 -39.64 0.12
C SER A 228 25.33 -39.96 1.25
N GLY A 229 24.02 -39.82 1.01
CA GLY A 229 22.96 -40.28 1.90
C GLY A 229 22.90 -39.56 3.26
N LEU A 230 21.73 -39.57 3.89
CA LEU A 230 21.62 -39.28 5.32
C LEU A 230 22.10 -40.53 6.08
N SER A 231 23.27 -40.46 6.73
CA SER A 231 23.72 -41.53 7.63
C SER A 231 22.67 -41.72 8.75
N PRO A 232 22.19 -42.95 9.00
CA PRO A 232 21.02 -43.19 9.86
C PRO A 232 21.22 -42.82 11.34
N ASP A 233 22.46 -42.63 11.81
CA ASP A 233 22.78 -42.48 13.24
C ASP A 233 22.97 -41.04 13.75
N SER A 234 22.98 -39.99 12.91
CA SER A 234 23.41 -38.64 13.37
C SER A 234 22.43 -37.49 13.20
N GLY A 235 21.26 -37.65 12.57
CA GLY A 235 20.27 -36.57 12.41
C GLY A 235 20.76 -35.32 11.64
N GLN A 236 22.02 -35.29 11.22
CA GLN A 236 22.65 -34.27 10.40
C GLN A 236 23.13 -34.94 9.12
N ALA A 237 22.55 -34.54 8.00
CA ALA A 237 23.12 -34.82 6.68
C ALA A 237 24.58 -34.34 6.66
N VAL A 238 25.49 -35.18 6.22
CA VAL A 238 26.89 -34.81 6.08
C VAL A 238 27.00 -33.70 5.04
N GLY A 239 27.26 -32.48 5.49
CA GLY A 239 27.85 -31.40 4.69
C GLY A 239 26.94 -30.31 4.10
N ILE A 240 25.60 -30.45 4.09
CA ILE A 240 24.70 -29.38 3.59
C ILE A 240 24.21 -28.49 4.75
N PRO A 241 24.54 -27.18 4.76
CA PRO A 241 24.08 -26.25 5.81
C PRO A 241 22.55 -26.14 5.90
N ALA A 242 22.04 -25.98 7.13
CA ALA A 242 20.60 -25.88 7.45
C ALA A 242 19.79 -24.89 6.57
N PRO A 243 20.30 -23.71 6.17
CA PRO A 243 19.53 -22.76 5.34
C PRO A 243 19.14 -23.26 3.95
N TYR A 244 19.79 -24.33 3.45
CA TYR A 244 19.47 -24.90 2.15
C TYR A 244 18.40 -25.99 2.20
N TRP A 245 17.99 -26.41 3.39
CA TRP A 245 16.94 -27.42 3.55
C TRP A 245 15.56 -26.78 3.50
N SER A 246 14.72 -27.25 2.58
CA SER A 246 13.28 -26.90 2.59
C SER A 246 12.53 -27.61 3.72
N VAL A 247 12.95 -28.83 4.07
CA VAL A 247 12.44 -29.58 5.21
C VAL A 247 13.58 -30.17 6.04
N ARG A 248 13.38 -30.23 7.35
CA ARG A 248 14.24 -30.96 8.30
C ARG A 248 13.37 -31.73 9.29
N PRO A 249 13.87 -32.77 9.98
CA PRO A 249 13.09 -33.38 11.06
C PRO A 249 12.81 -32.33 12.16
N ALA A 250 11.58 -32.29 12.64
CA ALA A 250 11.20 -31.43 13.76
C ALA A 250 11.71 -32.03 15.08
N THR A 251 12.11 -31.19 16.03
CA THR A 251 12.43 -31.65 17.40
C THR A 251 11.17 -31.65 18.28
N PRO A 252 11.14 -32.42 19.39
CA PRO A 252 9.96 -32.49 20.27
C PRO A 252 9.50 -31.14 20.84
N ASP A 253 10.43 -30.18 21.00
CA ASP A 253 10.13 -28.83 21.50
C ASP A 253 9.47 -27.92 20.44
N GLU A 254 9.44 -28.32 19.17
CA GLU A 254 8.93 -27.52 18.04
C GLU A 254 7.46 -27.82 17.68
N GLY A 255 6.69 -28.40 18.61
CA GLY A 255 5.25 -28.66 18.44
C GLY A 255 4.92 -29.96 17.70
N ALA A 256 5.86 -30.90 17.65
CA ALA A 256 5.67 -32.22 17.07
C ALA A 256 4.73 -33.08 17.95
N PRO A 257 3.63 -33.64 17.42
CA PRO A 257 2.86 -34.67 18.10
C PRO A 257 3.74 -35.92 18.30
N PRO A 258 3.64 -36.60 19.47
CA PRO A 258 4.56 -37.68 19.85
C PRO A 258 4.45 -38.96 18.99
N ASP A 259 3.36 -39.12 18.24
CA ASP A 259 3.01 -40.37 17.55
C ASP A 259 3.22 -40.33 16.02
N GLU A 260 3.68 -39.21 15.44
CA GLU A 260 3.90 -39.06 13.98
C GLU A 260 5.26 -38.45 13.64
N GLU A 261 5.94 -38.98 12.60
CA GLU A 261 7.17 -38.36 12.06
C GLU A 261 6.80 -37.00 11.45
N THR A 262 7.25 -35.92 12.08
CA THR A 262 6.99 -34.55 11.65
C THR A 262 8.24 -33.88 11.10
N LEU A 263 8.04 -33.08 10.07
CA LEU A 263 9.06 -32.29 9.41
C LEU A 263 8.78 -30.82 9.65
N LEU A 264 9.85 -30.05 9.80
CA LEU A 264 9.80 -28.61 9.85
C LEU A 264 10.01 -28.06 8.43
N LEU A 265 8.92 -27.62 7.80
CA LEU A 265 8.91 -27.05 6.46
C LEU A 265 9.21 -25.57 6.50
N THR A 266 10.15 -25.12 5.68
CA THR A 266 10.61 -23.73 5.57
C THR A 266 10.35 -23.19 4.17
N GLY A 267 9.61 -22.10 4.08
CA GLY A 267 9.22 -21.52 2.80
C GLY A 267 8.56 -20.16 2.91
N ALA A 268 8.16 -19.63 1.76
CA ALA A 268 7.37 -18.43 1.65
C ALA A 268 5.89 -18.79 1.66
N VAL A 269 5.12 -18.07 2.47
CA VAL A 269 3.66 -18.23 2.51
C VAL A 269 3.03 -17.30 1.48
N LEU A 270 2.13 -17.84 0.66
CA LEU A 270 1.47 -17.08 -0.39
C LEU A 270 0.02 -17.53 -0.62
N VAL A 271 -0.81 -16.58 -1.05
CA VAL A 271 -2.14 -16.86 -1.61
C VAL A 271 -2.00 -16.72 -3.13
N ARG A 272 -1.90 -17.85 -3.84
CA ARG A 272 -1.81 -17.88 -5.31
C ARG A 272 -3.21 -17.84 -5.93
N VAL A 273 -3.31 -17.19 -7.09
CA VAL A 273 -4.55 -17.18 -7.87
C VAL A 273 -4.33 -17.87 -9.21
N GLN A 274 -5.18 -18.85 -9.51
CA GLN A 274 -5.11 -19.62 -10.76
C GLN A 274 -6.10 -19.15 -11.84
N GLY A 275 -6.95 -18.17 -11.52
CA GLY A 275 -7.91 -17.57 -12.45
C GLY A 275 -9.24 -17.21 -11.77
N ARG A 276 -10.27 -16.93 -12.57
CA ARG A 276 -11.64 -16.69 -12.08
C ARG A 276 -12.41 -18.01 -12.02
N ILE A 277 -13.28 -18.16 -11.02
CA ILE A 277 -14.22 -19.27 -10.93
C ILE A 277 -15.28 -19.06 -12.02
N ALA A 278 -15.50 -20.05 -12.88
CA ALA A 278 -16.53 -19.99 -13.90
C ALA A 278 -17.92 -20.03 -13.24
N ALA A 279 -18.89 -19.25 -13.74
CA ALA A 279 -20.24 -19.13 -13.15
C ALA A 279 -21.03 -20.46 -13.04
N THR A 280 -20.54 -21.53 -13.67
CA THR A 280 -21.12 -22.89 -13.65
C THR A 280 -20.47 -23.85 -12.64
N GLU A 281 -19.35 -23.47 -12.01
CA GLU A 281 -18.70 -24.27 -10.98
C GLU A 281 -19.11 -23.74 -9.59
N SER A 282 -19.81 -24.55 -8.81
CA SER A 282 -20.10 -24.22 -7.41
C SER A 282 -18.81 -24.12 -6.60
N PRO A 283 -18.68 -23.17 -5.66
CA PRO A 283 -17.47 -22.96 -4.85
C PRO A 283 -17.09 -24.16 -3.94
N SER A 284 -17.92 -25.21 -3.87
CA SER A 284 -17.68 -26.40 -3.07
C SER A 284 -16.79 -27.46 -3.72
N SER A 285 -16.38 -27.31 -4.98
CA SER A 285 -15.59 -28.34 -5.70
C SER A 285 -14.07 -28.12 -5.65
N ALA A 286 -13.57 -27.15 -4.88
CA ALA A 286 -12.14 -26.86 -4.77
C ALA A 286 -11.50 -27.37 -3.47
N VAL A 287 -12.27 -28.04 -2.61
CA VAL A 287 -11.79 -28.66 -1.36
C VAL A 287 -12.19 -30.13 -1.36
N GLU A 288 -11.45 -30.97 -2.08
CA GLU A 288 -11.53 -32.43 -1.91
C GLU A 288 -10.61 -32.82 -0.75
N ASP A 289 -11.14 -32.84 0.48
CA ASP A 289 -10.76 -33.79 1.56
C ASP A 289 -11.59 -33.59 2.85
N GLN A 290 -12.92 -33.55 2.74
CA GLN A 290 -13.81 -33.79 3.90
C GLN A 290 -15.01 -34.67 3.49
N PRO A 291 -15.45 -35.62 4.32
CA PRO A 291 -16.53 -36.53 3.97
C PRO A 291 -17.87 -35.79 3.86
N ALA A 292 -18.61 -36.16 2.82
CA ALA A 292 -19.84 -35.53 2.35
C ALA A 292 -20.90 -35.26 3.43
N ALA A 293 -21.36 -34.02 3.51
CA ALA A 293 -22.63 -33.62 4.11
C ALA A 293 -23.43 -32.75 3.13
N SER A 294 -24.45 -33.39 2.54
CA SER A 294 -25.70 -32.85 1.95
C SER A 294 -25.71 -31.57 1.09
N ASP A 295 -26.26 -31.73 -0.12
CA ASP A 295 -26.92 -30.72 -0.97
C ASP A 295 -27.29 -29.40 -0.26
N ALA A 296 -26.39 -28.42 -0.32
CA ALA A 296 -26.67 -27.04 0.06
C ALA A 296 -26.63 -26.16 -1.19
N MET A 297 -27.73 -25.44 -1.44
CA MET A 297 -27.83 -24.32 -2.38
C MET A 297 -26.62 -23.38 -2.24
N PRO A 298 -26.17 -22.70 -3.32
CA PRO A 298 -25.06 -21.75 -3.23
C PRO A 298 -25.34 -20.76 -2.10
N THR A 299 -24.46 -20.77 -1.09
CA THR A 299 -24.57 -19.89 0.06
C THR A 299 -24.62 -18.45 -0.44
N PRO A 300 -25.67 -17.67 -0.11
CA PRO A 300 -25.76 -16.29 -0.54
C PRO A 300 -24.55 -15.52 -0.01
N LEU A 301 -23.91 -14.73 -0.88
CA LEU A 301 -22.81 -13.85 -0.52
C LEU A 301 -23.14 -13.09 0.77
N PRO A 302 -22.21 -13.00 1.73
CA PRO A 302 -22.40 -12.16 2.91
C PRO A 302 -22.83 -10.74 2.48
N PRO A 303 -23.78 -10.11 3.21
CA PRO A 303 -24.37 -8.84 2.80
C PRO A 303 -23.31 -7.74 2.61
N ASP A 304 -22.23 -7.76 3.38
CA ASP A 304 -21.11 -6.83 3.25
C ASP A 304 -20.33 -7.04 1.93
N LEU A 305 -20.15 -8.29 1.48
CA LEU A 305 -19.52 -8.63 0.20
C LEU A 305 -20.38 -8.23 -1.00
N ALA A 306 -21.69 -8.52 -0.91
CA ALA A 306 -22.65 -8.13 -1.93
C ALA A 306 -22.77 -6.61 -2.07
N ALA A 307 -22.67 -5.88 -0.96
CA ALA A 307 -22.60 -4.41 -0.96
C ALA A 307 -21.28 -3.91 -1.56
N ALA A 308 -20.15 -4.56 -1.23
CA ALA A 308 -18.83 -4.19 -1.76
C ALA A 308 -18.78 -4.21 -3.29
N LEU A 309 -19.44 -5.17 -3.94
CA LEU A 309 -19.50 -5.30 -5.41
C LEU A 309 -20.42 -4.26 -6.09
N ARG A 310 -21.43 -3.74 -5.38
CA ARG A 310 -22.42 -2.81 -5.94
C ARG A 310 -22.01 -1.34 -5.80
N GLU A 311 -21.20 -1.05 -4.78
CA GLU A 311 -20.79 0.31 -4.46
C GLU A 311 -19.68 0.79 -5.40
N THR A 312 -19.91 1.94 -6.07
CA THR A 312 -18.95 2.48 -7.04
C THR A 312 -17.77 3.15 -6.33
N PRO A 313 -16.52 2.87 -6.73
CA PRO A 313 -15.35 3.54 -6.16
C PRO A 313 -15.39 5.05 -6.47
N ARG A 314 -15.24 5.88 -5.43
CA ARG A 314 -15.18 7.34 -5.56
C ARG A 314 -13.76 7.81 -5.87
N HIS A 315 -13.69 8.88 -6.66
CA HIS A 315 -12.44 9.46 -7.14
C HIS A 315 -12.08 10.70 -6.31
N PRO A 316 -10.93 10.74 -5.61
CA PRO A 316 -10.57 11.84 -4.72
C PRO A 316 -10.47 13.18 -5.46
N GLU A 317 -9.98 13.18 -6.71
CA GLU A 317 -9.93 14.36 -7.56
C GLU A 317 -11.30 14.97 -7.86
N ARG A 318 -12.34 14.13 -8.00
CA ARG A 318 -13.70 14.60 -8.24
C ARG A 318 -14.30 15.21 -6.99
N GLU A 319 -14.03 14.63 -5.83
CA GLU A 319 -14.49 15.19 -4.55
C GLU A 319 -13.85 16.54 -4.25
N ILE A 320 -12.53 16.68 -4.46
CA ILE A 320 -11.86 17.99 -4.32
C ILE A 320 -12.49 19.02 -5.26
N LEU A 321 -12.78 18.65 -6.51
CA LEU A 321 -13.42 19.54 -7.48
C LEU A 321 -14.86 19.89 -7.06
N ASN A 322 -15.60 18.93 -6.49
CA ASN A 322 -16.94 19.17 -5.97
C ASN A 322 -16.91 20.13 -4.78
N PHE A 323 -15.95 20.00 -3.87
CA PHE A 323 -15.74 20.95 -2.78
C PHE A 323 -15.45 22.37 -3.30
N LEU A 324 -14.55 22.49 -4.29
CA LEU A 324 -14.24 23.77 -4.93
C LEU A 324 -15.47 24.38 -5.63
N ARG A 325 -16.31 23.56 -6.25
CA ARG A 325 -17.58 24.01 -6.86
C ARG A 325 -18.58 24.51 -5.81
N GLN A 326 -18.70 23.82 -4.68
CA GLN A 326 -19.56 24.21 -3.56
C GLN A 326 -19.10 25.51 -2.87
N ASP A 327 -17.79 25.81 -2.89
CA ASP A 327 -17.22 27.07 -2.41
C ASP A 327 -17.41 28.25 -3.38
N GLY A 328 -17.88 27.98 -4.60
CA GLY A 328 -18.05 28.95 -5.68
C GLY A 328 -16.82 29.02 -6.59
N LEU A 329 -17.07 29.02 -7.90
CA LEU A 329 -16.02 28.99 -8.93
C LEU A 329 -15.35 30.35 -9.19
N LEU A 330 -15.83 31.44 -8.59
CA LEU A 330 -15.33 32.79 -8.86
C LEU A 330 -13.86 32.97 -8.45
N ALA A 331 -13.49 32.52 -7.25
CA ALA A 331 -12.11 32.64 -6.77
C ALA A 331 -11.09 31.90 -7.66
N PRO A 332 -11.26 30.61 -7.98
CA PRO A 332 -10.35 29.93 -8.91
C PRO A 332 -10.41 30.50 -10.33
N ALA A 333 -11.57 30.95 -10.80
CA ALA A 333 -11.70 31.57 -12.12
C ALA A 333 -10.94 32.90 -12.26
N VAL A 334 -10.89 33.72 -11.20
CA VAL A 334 -10.08 34.96 -11.16
C VAL A 334 -8.59 34.65 -10.96
N LEU A 335 -8.28 33.56 -10.26
CA LEU A 335 -6.90 33.18 -9.97
C LEU A 335 -6.14 32.74 -11.23
N LEU A 336 -6.77 32.01 -12.15
CA LEU A 336 -6.14 31.58 -13.41
C LEU A 336 -5.57 32.74 -14.26
N PRO A 337 -6.34 33.78 -14.63
CA PRO A 337 -5.81 34.91 -15.38
C PRO A 337 -4.81 35.73 -14.55
N ALA A 338 -4.99 35.83 -13.22
CA ALA A 338 -4.01 36.51 -12.36
C ALA A 338 -2.65 35.78 -12.35
N LEU A 339 -2.65 34.44 -12.32
CA LEU A 339 -1.44 33.62 -12.44
C LEU A 339 -0.77 33.77 -13.80
N LEU A 340 -1.55 33.78 -14.88
CA LEU A 340 -1.02 34.03 -16.22
C LEU A 340 -0.36 35.42 -16.30
N LEU A 341 -1.03 36.46 -15.76
CA LEU A 341 -0.50 37.82 -15.72
C LEU A 341 0.76 37.92 -14.87
N ALA A 342 0.81 37.23 -13.72
CA ALA A 342 1.99 37.17 -12.87
C ALA A 342 3.17 36.48 -13.58
N SER A 343 2.92 35.35 -14.24
CA SER A 343 3.93 34.65 -15.04
C SER A 343 4.43 35.50 -16.23
N LEU A 344 3.52 36.21 -16.91
CA LEU A 344 3.88 37.13 -17.99
C LEU A 344 4.71 38.32 -17.48
N SER A 345 4.42 38.81 -16.27
CA SER A 345 5.14 39.91 -15.66
C SER A 345 6.63 39.58 -15.44
N VAL A 346 6.96 38.32 -15.11
CA VAL A 346 8.36 37.85 -15.01
C VAL A 346 9.06 37.89 -16.38
N LEU A 347 8.36 37.52 -17.45
CA LEU A 347 8.89 37.62 -18.81
C LEU A 347 9.14 39.09 -19.21
N ILE A 348 8.17 39.96 -18.92
CA ILE A 348 8.26 41.40 -19.17
C ILE A 348 9.41 42.01 -18.37
N GLN A 349 9.60 41.62 -17.11
CA GLN A 349 10.73 42.06 -16.29
C GLN A 349 12.08 41.78 -16.96
N ALA A 350 12.24 40.58 -17.53
CA ALA A 350 13.47 40.20 -18.23
C ALA A 350 13.68 41.05 -19.51
N LEU A 351 12.60 41.31 -20.25
CA LEU A 351 12.63 42.20 -21.42
C LEU A 351 12.92 43.66 -21.05
N LEU A 352 12.38 44.16 -19.94
CA LEU A 352 12.67 45.49 -19.43
C LEU A 352 14.14 45.61 -19.00
N LEU A 353 14.71 44.57 -18.40
CA LEU A 353 16.13 44.52 -18.08
C LEU A 353 17.00 44.60 -19.35
N ARG A 354 16.62 43.89 -20.42
CA ARG A 354 17.26 44.06 -21.75
C ARG A 354 17.16 45.50 -22.24
N GLY A 355 15.96 46.08 -22.18
CA GLY A 355 15.71 47.46 -22.60
C GLY A 355 16.56 48.47 -21.84
N VAL A 356 16.74 48.32 -20.53
CA VAL A 356 17.59 49.22 -19.72
C VAL A 356 19.06 49.18 -20.18
N LEU A 357 19.58 48.03 -20.59
CA LEU A 357 20.96 47.88 -21.04
C LEU A 357 21.22 48.55 -22.41
N ASP A 358 20.24 48.47 -23.30
CA ASP A 358 20.33 49.10 -24.63
C ASP A 358 20.07 50.61 -24.55
N ILE A 359 19.02 51.03 -23.82
CA ILE A 359 18.61 52.43 -23.67
C ILE A 359 19.62 53.24 -22.83
N GLY A 360 20.32 52.62 -21.88
CA GLY A 360 21.36 53.28 -21.09
C GLY A 360 22.53 53.83 -21.91
N ARG A 361 22.72 53.36 -23.14
CA ARG A 361 23.74 53.86 -24.09
C ARG A 361 23.28 55.11 -24.85
N ASP A 362 21.98 55.25 -25.10
CA ASP A 362 21.41 56.32 -25.93
C ASP A 362 20.88 57.52 -25.13
N LEU A 363 20.63 57.35 -23.82
CA LEU A 363 20.12 58.44 -22.96
C LEU A 363 21.24 59.23 -22.28
N GLY A 364 21.51 60.43 -22.81
CA GLY A 364 22.48 61.38 -22.25
C GLY A 364 21.98 62.21 -21.05
N LEU A 365 20.66 62.35 -20.86
CA LEU A 365 20.08 63.25 -19.85
C LEU A 365 19.76 62.52 -18.53
N VAL A 366 20.24 63.08 -17.41
CA VAL A 366 20.01 62.54 -16.04
C VAL A 366 18.52 62.38 -15.72
N GLY A 367 17.68 63.31 -16.16
CA GLY A 367 16.23 63.26 -15.94
C GLY A 367 15.54 62.06 -16.61
N GLN A 368 15.97 61.66 -17.81
CA GLN A 368 15.42 60.49 -18.51
C GLN A 368 15.81 59.19 -17.81
N ARG A 369 17.05 59.11 -17.28
CA ARG A 369 17.53 57.95 -16.51
C ARG A 369 16.76 57.78 -15.20
N ILE A 370 16.51 58.87 -14.47
CA ILE A 370 15.68 58.87 -13.25
C ILE A 370 14.24 58.46 -13.57
N GLY A 371 13.67 58.94 -14.69
CA GLY A 371 12.33 58.56 -15.13
C GLY A 371 12.19 57.06 -15.40
N ILE A 372 13.14 56.46 -16.12
CA ILE A 372 13.13 55.00 -16.40
C ILE A 372 13.34 54.20 -15.12
N ALA A 373 14.28 54.61 -14.26
CA ALA A 373 14.51 53.95 -12.98
C ALA A 373 13.24 53.99 -12.10
N GLY A 374 12.54 55.13 -12.07
CA GLY A 374 11.25 55.28 -11.39
C GLY A 374 10.15 54.40 -12.00
N GLY A 375 10.06 54.32 -13.33
CA GLY A 375 9.10 53.45 -14.02
C GLY A 375 9.36 51.96 -13.78
N LEU A 376 10.62 51.54 -13.80
CA LEU A 376 11.03 50.16 -13.49
C LEU A 376 10.71 49.82 -12.02
N PHE A 377 11.00 50.73 -11.09
CA PHE A 377 10.63 50.56 -9.69
C PHE A 377 9.11 50.47 -9.51
N ALA A 378 8.33 51.32 -10.18
CA ALA A 378 6.87 51.26 -10.16
C ALA A 378 6.34 49.94 -10.74
N PHE A 379 6.95 49.43 -11.81
CA PHE A 379 6.64 48.11 -12.37
C PHE A 379 6.92 46.99 -11.35
N PHE A 380 8.08 46.99 -10.70
CA PHE A 380 8.39 46.01 -9.65
C PHE A 380 7.40 46.06 -8.48
N VAL A 381 7.02 47.26 -8.03
CA VAL A 381 5.99 47.43 -7.00
C VAL A 381 4.64 46.92 -7.49
N ALA A 382 4.26 47.18 -8.75
CA ALA A 382 3.02 46.67 -9.32
C ALA A 382 2.98 45.13 -9.39
N VAL A 383 4.10 44.50 -9.77
CA VAL A 383 4.23 43.02 -9.75
C VAL A 383 4.11 42.48 -8.32
N LEU A 384 4.75 43.12 -7.35
CA LEU A 384 4.62 42.73 -5.95
C LEU A 384 3.17 42.86 -5.45
N LEU A 385 2.48 43.95 -5.81
CA LEU A 385 1.07 44.18 -5.48
C LEU A 385 0.14 43.18 -6.17
N LEU A 386 0.54 42.60 -7.31
CA LEU A 386 -0.19 41.51 -7.98
C LEU A 386 0.02 40.16 -7.28
N GLU A 387 1.21 39.89 -6.74
CA GLU A 387 1.53 38.61 -6.09
C GLU A 387 0.82 38.43 -4.74
N LEU A 388 0.69 39.50 -3.95
CA LEU A 388 0.03 39.47 -2.64
C LEU A 388 -1.40 38.90 -2.67
N PRO A 389 -2.33 39.40 -3.52
CA PRO A 389 -3.70 38.87 -3.58
C PRO A 389 -3.76 37.45 -4.13
N ILE A 390 -2.83 37.03 -5.00
CA ILE A 390 -2.76 35.64 -5.49
C ILE A 390 -2.42 34.70 -4.33
N ALA A 391 -1.37 35.03 -3.57
CA ALA A 391 -0.93 34.23 -2.43
C ALA A 391 -2.01 34.17 -1.34
N ASP A 392 -2.60 35.31 -0.99
CA ASP A 392 -3.64 35.37 0.03
C ASP A 392 -4.93 34.63 -0.40
N THR A 393 -5.35 34.74 -1.66
CA THR A 393 -6.50 33.96 -2.18
C THR A 393 -6.23 32.46 -2.11
N ALA A 394 -5.04 32.01 -2.50
CA ALA A 394 -4.66 30.60 -2.40
C ALA A 394 -4.72 30.09 -0.94
N LEU A 395 -4.22 30.88 0.02
CA LEU A 395 -4.28 30.56 1.46
C LEU A 395 -5.71 30.56 2.00
N ARG A 396 -6.58 31.49 1.56
CA ARG A 396 -7.99 31.52 1.96
C ARG A 396 -8.73 30.27 1.48
N ILE A 397 -8.51 29.84 0.23
CA ILE A 397 -9.08 28.60 -0.30
C ILE A 397 -8.60 27.41 0.52
N GLY A 398 -7.29 27.33 0.82
CA GLY A 398 -6.71 26.30 1.67
C GLY A 398 -7.34 26.22 3.07
N ARG A 399 -7.48 27.36 3.76
CA ARG A 399 -8.09 27.42 5.10
C ARG A 399 -9.56 27.00 5.12
N ARG A 400 -10.34 27.40 4.10
CA ARG A 400 -11.75 27.00 3.99
C ARG A 400 -11.89 25.50 3.73
N PHE A 401 -11.06 24.97 2.84
CA PHE A 401 -11.00 23.54 2.54
C PHE A 401 -10.67 22.74 3.81
N GLU A 402 -9.63 23.14 4.55
CA GLU A 402 -9.27 22.50 5.82
C GLU A 402 -10.42 22.55 6.84
N ALA A 403 -11.04 23.73 7.04
CA ALA A 403 -12.12 23.90 8.02
C ALA A 403 -13.32 23.00 7.71
N ARG A 404 -13.72 22.89 6.43
CA ARG A 404 -14.81 22.01 6.00
C ARG A 404 -14.48 20.54 6.25
N LEU A 405 -13.28 20.09 5.91
CA LEU A 405 -12.87 18.72 6.16
C LEU A 405 -12.85 18.41 7.67
N ARG A 406 -12.41 19.35 8.52
CA ARG A 406 -12.46 19.19 9.98
C ARG A 406 -13.88 19.05 10.51
N ILE A 407 -14.81 19.87 10.03
CA ILE A 407 -16.23 19.79 10.41
C ILE A 407 -16.82 18.46 9.95
N ALA A 408 -16.62 18.08 8.68
CA ALA A 408 -17.11 16.82 8.14
C ALA A 408 -16.56 15.61 8.91
N PHE A 409 -15.26 15.63 9.25
CA PHE A 409 -14.63 14.58 10.05
C PHE A 409 -15.24 14.50 11.46
N LEU A 410 -15.44 15.65 12.12
CA LEU A 410 -16.05 15.71 13.45
C LEU A 410 -17.51 15.26 13.45
N GLU A 411 -18.29 15.64 12.44
CA GLU A 411 -19.69 15.22 12.30
C GLU A 411 -19.82 13.73 11.98
N LYS A 412 -18.82 13.16 11.30
CA LYS A 412 -18.79 11.76 10.91
C LYS A 412 -18.46 10.83 12.07
N ILE A 413 -17.47 11.18 12.91
CA ILE A 413 -16.97 10.33 14.00
C ILE A 413 -18.11 9.69 14.84
N PRO A 414 -19.10 10.43 15.36
CA PRO A 414 -20.15 9.86 16.21
C PRO A 414 -21.16 8.96 15.46
N ARG A 415 -21.14 8.96 14.13
CA ARG A 415 -22.05 8.16 13.28
C ARG A 415 -21.44 6.84 12.82
N LEU A 416 -20.14 6.68 13.01
CA LEU A 416 -19.42 5.45 12.69
C LEU A 416 -19.73 4.37 13.74
N SER A 417 -19.82 3.12 13.29
CA SER A 417 -20.07 1.99 14.19
C SER A 417 -18.89 1.71 15.12
N ASP A 418 -19.13 1.13 16.29
CA ASP A 418 -18.07 0.79 17.24
C ASP A 418 -17.02 -0.19 16.64
N ARG A 419 -17.46 -1.10 15.77
CA ARG A 419 -16.55 -1.98 15.00
C ARG A 419 -15.51 -1.20 14.19
N TYR A 420 -15.87 -0.03 13.67
CA TYR A 420 -14.94 0.84 12.94
C TYR A 420 -13.77 1.30 13.81
N PHE A 421 -14.05 1.67 15.06
CA PHE A 421 -13.05 2.14 16.03
C PHE A 421 -12.26 1.00 16.65
N HIS A 422 -12.88 -0.15 16.93
CA HIS A 422 -12.16 -1.30 17.47
C HIS A 422 -11.13 -1.87 16.49
N SER A 423 -11.43 -1.83 15.20
CA SER A 423 -10.51 -2.31 14.16
C SER A 423 -9.37 -1.35 13.81
N ARG A 424 -9.26 -0.19 14.46
CA ARG A 424 -8.24 0.83 14.17
C ARG A 424 -7.63 1.37 15.45
N LEU A 425 -6.32 1.54 15.47
CA LEU A 425 -5.66 2.16 16.61
C LEU A 425 -6.13 3.62 16.78
N THR A 426 -6.40 4.03 18.02
CA THR A 426 -6.75 5.44 18.33
C THR A 426 -5.64 6.40 17.91
N SER A 427 -4.38 5.95 17.96
CA SER A 427 -3.23 6.69 17.44
C SER A 427 -3.31 6.95 15.94
N ASP A 428 -3.85 6.01 15.16
CA ASP A 428 -4.10 6.16 13.71
C ASP A 428 -5.16 7.24 13.46
N MET A 429 -6.27 7.21 14.18
CA MET A 429 -7.35 8.21 14.05
C MET A 429 -6.88 9.61 14.44
N THR A 430 -6.08 9.70 15.51
CA THR A 430 -5.47 10.96 15.95
C THR A 430 -4.51 11.50 14.89
N GLN A 431 -3.70 10.63 14.29
CA GLN A 431 -2.79 11.01 13.21
C GLN A 431 -3.56 11.52 11.98
N ARG A 432 -4.66 10.86 11.60
CA ARG A 432 -5.52 11.34 10.49
C ARG A 432 -6.11 12.71 10.78
N ALA A 433 -6.61 12.93 12.00
CA ALA A 433 -7.11 14.23 12.41
C ALA A 433 -6.03 15.32 12.38
N HIS A 434 -4.77 14.96 12.68
CA HIS A 434 -3.63 15.85 12.55
C HIS A 434 -3.30 16.15 11.07
N ASP A 435 -3.29 15.11 10.22
CA ASP A 435 -2.98 15.19 8.79
C ASP A 435 -3.95 16.10 8.01
N LEU A 436 -5.17 16.34 8.52
CA LEU A 436 -6.12 17.32 7.99
C LEU A 436 -5.49 18.72 7.82
N ARG A 437 -4.60 19.12 8.74
CA ARG A 437 -3.86 20.40 8.64
C ARG A 437 -3.00 20.44 7.38
N LEU A 438 -2.35 19.33 7.06
CA LEU A 438 -1.43 19.23 5.93
C LEU A 438 -2.19 19.27 4.59
N LEU A 439 -3.44 18.82 4.57
CA LEU A 439 -4.34 18.91 3.42
C LEU A 439 -4.76 20.34 3.09
N GLY A 440 -4.69 21.28 4.05
CA GLY A 440 -4.94 22.71 3.77
C GLY A 440 -3.98 23.32 2.75
N THR A 441 -2.82 22.70 2.51
CA THR A 441 -1.85 23.15 1.50
C THR A 441 -2.16 22.68 0.08
N LEU A 442 -3.09 21.74 -0.12
CA LEU A 442 -3.43 21.18 -1.43
C LEU A 442 -3.81 22.24 -2.49
N PRO A 443 -4.71 23.21 -2.20
CA PRO A 443 -5.03 24.24 -3.19
C PRO A 443 -3.80 25.04 -3.61
N SER A 444 -2.90 25.35 -2.67
CA SER A 444 -1.66 26.07 -2.98
C SER A 444 -0.71 25.28 -3.89
N LEU A 445 -0.69 23.95 -3.78
CA LEU A 445 0.06 23.09 -4.71
C LEU A 445 -0.53 23.16 -6.12
N GLY A 446 -1.85 23.14 -6.25
CA GLY A 446 -2.51 23.34 -7.54
C GLY A 446 -2.18 24.69 -8.17
N VAL A 447 -2.16 25.76 -7.36
CA VAL A 447 -1.75 27.11 -7.79
C VAL A 447 -0.30 27.13 -8.28
N THR A 448 0.62 26.54 -7.51
CA THR A 448 2.04 26.46 -7.88
C THR A 448 2.25 25.63 -9.14
N PHE A 449 1.52 24.52 -9.31
CA PHE A 449 1.58 23.69 -10.52
C PHE A 449 1.19 24.48 -11.77
N VAL A 450 0.06 25.21 -11.72
CA VAL A 450 -0.39 26.05 -12.85
C VAL A 450 0.62 27.16 -13.14
N ARG A 451 1.14 27.81 -12.10
CA ARG A 451 2.17 28.85 -12.22
C ARG A 451 3.43 28.33 -12.90
N LEU A 452 3.99 27.22 -12.41
CA LEU A 452 5.21 26.61 -12.96
C LEU A 452 4.99 26.19 -14.41
N SER A 453 3.82 25.63 -14.73
CA SER A 453 3.46 25.27 -16.11
C SER A 453 3.47 26.50 -17.02
N PHE A 454 2.84 27.61 -16.61
CA PHE A 454 2.90 28.86 -17.37
C PHE A 454 4.32 29.42 -17.49
N GLN A 455 5.11 29.40 -16.42
CA GLN A 455 6.49 29.90 -16.45
C GLN A 455 7.37 29.07 -17.40
N ILE A 456 7.31 27.74 -17.35
CA ILE A 456 8.08 26.87 -18.25
C ILE A 456 7.69 27.14 -19.71
N ILE A 457 6.38 27.18 -20.01
CA ILE A 457 5.88 27.41 -21.37
C ILE A 457 6.30 28.80 -21.86
N LEU A 458 6.10 29.86 -21.07
CA LEU A 458 6.42 31.23 -21.46
C LEU A 458 7.93 31.45 -21.60
N THR A 459 8.75 30.86 -20.73
CA THR A 459 10.22 30.92 -20.83
C THR A 459 10.69 30.20 -22.09
N ALA A 460 10.16 29.01 -22.40
CA ALA A 460 10.50 28.30 -23.63
C ALA A 460 10.10 29.11 -24.88
N ILE A 461 8.90 29.70 -24.88
CA ILE A 461 8.45 30.61 -25.96
C ILE A 461 9.38 31.83 -26.07
N GLY A 462 9.80 32.42 -24.95
CA GLY A 462 10.72 33.55 -24.92
C GLY A 462 12.08 33.23 -25.55
N VAL A 463 12.65 32.07 -25.20
CA VAL A 463 13.91 31.58 -25.79
C VAL A 463 13.76 31.36 -27.31
N ILE A 464 12.68 30.70 -27.74
CA ILE A 464 12.41 30.44 -29.17
C ILE A 464 12.17 31.74 -29.94
N TRP A 465 11.49 32.71 -29.34
CA TRP A 465 11.24 34.01 -29.96
C TRP A 465 12.54 34.81 -30.15
N LEU A 466 13.47 34.72 -29.20
CA LEU A 466 14.74 35.45 -29.27
C LEU A 466 15.75 34.82 -30.24
N ASP A 467 15.83 33.49 -30.30
CA ASP A 467 16.67 32.76 -31.25
C ASP A 467 15.93 31.54 -31.86
N PRO A 468 15.13 31.75 -32.93
CA PRO A 468 14.34 30.69 -33.55
C PRO A 468 15.18 29.51 -34.06
N ILE A 469 16.46 29.73 -34.37
CA ILE A 469 17.36 28.68 -34.85
C ILE A 469 17.75 27.74 -33.70
N SER A 470 17.81 28.22 -32.46
CA SER A 470 18.04 27.38 -31.27
C SER A 470 16.76 26.73 -30.74
N ALA A 471 15.61 26.86 -31.42
CA ALA A 471 14.36 26.24 -31.03
C ALA A 471 14.45 24.72 -30.74
N PRO A 472 15.11 23.86 -31.55
CA PRO A 472 15.22 22.44 -31.22
C PRO A 472 15.98 22.20 -29.91
N LEU A 473 17.03 22.98 -29.64
CA LEU A 473 17.79 22.87 -28.38
C LEU A 473 16.97 23.35 -27.18
N ALA A 474 16.21 24.43 -27.33
CA ALA A 474 15.32 24.94 -26.29
C ALA A 474 14.19 23.96 -25.95
N LEU A 475 13.61 23.31 -26.96
CA LEU A 475 12.61 22.25 -26.79
C LEU A 475 13.22 21.02 -26.11
N LEU A 476 14.42 20.59 -26.50
CA LEU A 476 15.13 19.49 -25.85
C LEU A 476 15.48 19.80 -24.40
N ALA A 477 15.94 21.02 -24.10
CA ALA A 477 16.23 21.46 -22.73
C ALA A 477 14.97 21.45 -21.86
N THR A 478 13.84 21.93 -22.41
CA THR A 478 12.54 21.93 -21.73
C THR A 478 12.03 20.50 -21.53
N ALA A 479 12.11 19.66 -22.55
CA ALA A 479 11.73 18.25 -22.49
C ALA A 479 12.60 17.47 -21.49
N PHE A 480 13.89 17.80 -21.40
CA PHE A 480 14.79 17.23 -20.39
C PHE A 480 14.38 17.66 -18.98
N ALA A 481 14.19 18.96 -18.73
CA ALA A 481 13.80 19.49 -17.42
C ALA A 481 12.48 18.88 -16.92
N VAL A 482 11.47 18.79 -17.79
CA VAL A 482 10.18 18.16 -17.45
C VAL A 482 10.31 16.64 -17.38
N GLY A 483 10.97 16.00 -18.34
CA GLY A 483 11.08 14.55 -18.44
C GLY A 483 11.89 13.92 -17.30
N MET A 484 12.99 14.56 -16.87
CA MET A 484 13.83 14.11 -15.77
C MET A 484 13.03 14.03 -14.46
N SER A 485 12.09 14.95 -14.25
CA SER A 485 11.18 14.96 -13.10
C SER A 485 10.34 13.68 -13.00
N PHE A 486 9.88 13.14 -14.13
CA PHE A 486 9.08 11.91 -14.18
C PHE A 486 9.93 10.64 -14.14
N ILE A 487 11.09 10.64 -14.82
CA ILE A 487 11.98 9.46 -14.89
C ILE A 487 12.56 9.12 -13.52
N THR A 488 12.90 10.14 -12.71
CA THR A 488 13.50 9.94 -11.39
C THR A 488 12.50 9.68 -10.27
N GLN A 489 11.20 9.93 -10.52
CA GLN A 489 10.13 9.74 -9.57
C GLN A 489 10.08 8.33 -8.93
N PRO A 490 10.12 7.20 -9.66
CA PRO A 490 10.01 5.88 -9.05
C PRO A 490 11.16 5.55 -8.09
N LEU A 491 12.38 5.99 -8.43
CA LEU A 491 13.56 5.77 -7.58
C LEU A 491 13.45 6.56 -6.27
N LEU A 492 13.07 7.83 -6.35
CA LEU A 492 12.94 8.69 -5.18
C LEU A 492 11.73 8.32 -4.32
N ALA A 493 10.62 7.91 -4.91
CA ALA A 493 9.41 7.51 -4.19
C ALA A 493 9.67 6.30 -3.27
N GLU A 494 10.48 5.35 -3.70
CA GLU A 494 10.85 4.19 -2.90
C GLU A 494 11.71 4.56 -1.69
N GLN A 495 12.70 5.44 -1.89
CA GLN A 495 13.57 5.90 -0.81
C GLN A 495 12.83 6.81 0.18
N ASP A 496 11.98 7.70 -0.33
CA ASP A 496 11.09 8.54 0.48
C ASP A 496 10.15 7.69 1.34
N LEU A 497 9.62 6.59 0.81
CA LEU A 497 8.83 5.65 1.61
C LEU A 497 9.64 5.07 2.76
N ARG A 498 10.84 4.53 2.50
CA ARG A 498 11.68 3.96 3.57
C ARG A 498 11.93 4.97 4.68
N LEU A 499 12.30 6.19 4.31
CA LEU A 499 12.47 7.30 5.26
C LEU A 499 11.20 7.55 6.09
N ARG A 500 10.03 7.57 5.44
CA ARG A 500 8.73 7.76 6.12
C ARG A 500 8.35 6.60 7.02
N THR A 501 8.59 5.35 6.62
CA THR A 501 8.30 4.16 7.43
C THR A 501 9.10 4.21 8.73
N HIS A 502 10.40 4.52 8.68
CA HIS A 502 11.21 4.67 9.90
C HIS A 502 10.79 5.91 10.72
N THR A 503 10.41 7.01 10.07
CA THR A 503 9.89 8.21 10.76
C THR A 503 8.59 7.92 11.51
N ALA A 504 7.67 7.15 10.89
CA ALA A 504 6.44 6.71 11.52
C ALA A 504 6.71 5.72 12.66
N GLY A 505 7.66 4.80 12.47
CA GLY A 505 8.12 3.88 13.52
C GLY A 505 8.62 4.61 14.77
N LEU A 506 9.44 5.64 14.61
CA LEU A 506 9.89 6.50 15.72
C LEU A 506 8.73 7.22 16.41
N SER A 507 7.80 7.79 15.64
CA SER A 507 6.65 8.51 16.20
C SER A 507 5.74 7.58 17.01
N ARG A 508 5.49 6.36 16.50
CA ARG A 508 4.74 5.32 17.20
C ARG A 508 5.46 4.90 18.49
N PHE A 509 6.76 4.63 18.41
CA PHE A 509 7.57 4.27 19.56
C PHE A 509 7.48 5.31 20.68
N TYR A 510 7.55 6.61 20.36
CA TYR A 510 7.41 7.66 21.37
C TYR A 510 6.02 7.67 22.02
N LEU A 511 4.95 7.47 21.24
CA LEU A 511 3.60 7.42 21.79
C LEU A 511 3.43 6.20 22.71
N ASP A 512 3.90 5.03 22.28
CA ASP A 512 3.84 3.80 23.05
C ASP A 512 4.67 3.91 24.34
N ALA A 513 5.84 4.54 24.27
CA ALA A 513 6.68 4.82 25.45
C ALA A 513 6.00 5.80 26.43
N LEU A 514 5.25 6.79 25.94
CA LEU A 514 4.49 7.72 26.77
C LEU A 514 3.29 7.03 27.45
N LEU A 515 2.58 6.17 26.72
CA LEU A 515 1.48 5.36 27.28
C LEU A 515 2.00 4.34 28.30
N GLY A 516 3.16 3.74 28.03
CA GLY A 516 3.84 2.77 28.88
C GLY A 516 4.78 3.36 29.93
N LEU A 517 4.70 4.67 30.19
CA LEU A 517 5.69 5.37 31.03
C LEU A 517 5.74 4.84 32.47
N VAL A 518 4.58 4.49 33.04
CA VAL A 518 4.50 3.96 34.41
C VAL A 518 5.20 2.59 34.52
N PRO A 519 4.84 1.57 33.72
CA PRO A 519 5.59 0.30 33.67
C PRO A 519 7.09 0.49 33.42
N LEU A 520 7.45 1.36 32.46
CA LEU A 520 8.84 1.61 32.10
C LEU A 520 9.66 2.13 33.29
N ARG A 521 9.11 3.06 34.07
CA ARG A 521 9.76 3.58 35.29
C ARG A 521 9.73 2.57 36.43
N ALA A 522 8.63 1.84 36.61
CA ALA A 522 8.49 0.84 37.66
C ALA A 522 9.53 -0.30 37.52
N HIS A 523 9.82 -0.70 36.28
CA HIS A 523 10.78 -1.76 35.99
C HIS A 523 12.21 -1.26 35.68
N SER A 524 12.47 0.05 35.79
CA SER A 524 13.77 0.65 35.43
C SER A 524 14.28 0.21 34.04
N ALA A 525 13.35 0.16 33.06
CA ALA A 525 13.62 -0.33 31.72
C ALA A 525 14.19 0.75 30.77
N GLN A 526 14.79 1.83 31.31
CA GLN A 526 15.28 2.96 30.50
C GLN A 526 16.38 2.53 29.51
N GLN A 527 17.22 1.55 29.89
CA GLN A 527 18.27 1.03 29.01
C GLN A 527 17.69 0.26 27.83
N ALA A 528 16.70 -0.61 28.07
CA ALA A 528 16.03 -1.36 27.01
C ALA A 528 15.34 -0.43 26.02
N MET A 529 14.62 0.58 26.55
CA MET A 529 14.03 1.64 25.72
C MET A 529 15.08 2.38 24.89
N ARG A 530 16.23 2.74 25.49
CA ARG A 530 17.28 3.47 24.77
C ARG A 530 17.88 2.64 23.63
N ASN A 531 18.13 1.35 23.88
CA ASN A 531 18.67 0.44 22.86
C ASN A 531 17.70 0.31 21.67
N GLU A 532 16.42 0.11 21.94
CA GLU A 532 15.38 0.02 20.90
C GLU A 532 15.28 1.34 20.11
N HIS A 533 15.26 2.46 20.82
CA HIS A 533 15.21 3.78 20.20
C HIS A 533 16.44 4.05 19.30
N GLU A 534 17.63 3.67 19.77
CA GLU A 534 18.87 3.82 19.01
C GLU A 534 18.85 3.01 17.71
N SER A 535 18.32 1.78 17.74
CA SER A 535 18.15 0.96 16.54
C SER A 535 17.27 1.66 15.50
N LEU A 536 16.07 2.10 15.92
CA LEU A 536 15.14 2.82 15.05
C LEU A 536 15.73 4.13 14.52
N LEU A 537 16.51 4.83 15.34
CA LEU A 537 17.17 6.09 14.97
C LEU A 537 18.27 5.87 13.92
N VAL A 538 19.06 4.80 14.04
CA VAL A 538 20.10 4.43 13.06
C VAL A 538 19.46 4.07 11.72
N GLU A 539 18.39 3.29 11.72
CA GLU A 539 17.65 2.97 10.49
C GLU A 539 17.06 4.22 9.83
N TRP A 540 16.43 5.10 10.62
CA TRP A 540 15.93 6.37 10.13
C TRP A 540 17.04 7.26 9.54
N ALA A 541 18.17 7.38 10.24
CA ALA A 541 19.29 8.21 9.80
C ALA A 541 19.95 7.65 8.53
N THR A 542 20.12 6.33 8.44
CA THR A 542 20.67 5.68 7.24
C THR A 542 19.73 5.81 6.05
N ALA A 543 18.42 5.55 6.22
CA ALA A 543 17.41 5.75 5.19
C ALA A 543 17.35 7.21 4.72
N GLY A 544 17.38 8.16 5.65
CA GLY A 544 17.42 9.59 5.36
C GLY A 544 18.67 9.98 4.57
N SER A 545 19.84 9.49 4.98
CA SER A 545 21.09 9.75 4.27
C SER A 545 21.06 9.22 2.83
N GLN A 546 20.49 8.03 2.60
CA GLN A 546 20.35 7.44 1.27
C GLN A 546 19.41 8.27 0.40
N PHE A 547 18.24 8.65 0.94
CA PHE A 547 17.27 9.51 0.27
C PHE A 547 17.88 10.85 -0.16
N TYR A 548 18.46 11.59 0.79
CA TYR A 548 19.03 12.91 0.50
C TYR A 548 20.25 12.80 -0.44
N ARG A 549 21.05 11.74 -0.37
CA ARG A 549 22.15 11.51 -1.32
C ARG A 549 21.63 11.29 -2.74
N ALA A 550 20.63 10.44 -2.94
CA ALA A 550 20.07 10.22 -4.27
C ALA A 550 19.40 11.50 -4.82
N GLN A 551 18.66 12.21 -3.96
CA GLN A 551 18.05 13.48 -4.31
C GLN A 551 19.10 14.52 -4.74
N LEU A 552 20.20 14.66 -3.98
CA LEU A 552 21.30 15.55 -4.33
C LEU A 552 21.99 15.15 -5.64
N LEU A 553 22.26 13.86 -5.86
CA LEU A 553 22.87 13.37 -7.11
C LEU A 553 21.98 13.67 -8.33
N ILE A 554 20.67 13.46 -8.21
CA ILE A 554 19.70 13.79 -9.25
C ILE A 554 19.69 15.30 -9.51
N GLN A 555 19.65 16.13 -8.46
CA GLN A 555 19.69 17.59 -8.60
C GLN A 555 21.01 18.07 -9.25
N MET A 556 22.15 17.48 -8.88
CA MET A 556 23.44 17.80 -9.50
C MET A 556 23.44 17.45 -10.98
N LEU A 557 22.95 16.27 -11.36
CA LEU A 557 22.86 15.85 -12.76
C LEU A 557 21.94 16.78 -13.56
N GLU A 558 20.75 17.10 -13.02
CA GLU A 558 19.80 18.02 -13.65
C GLU A 558 20.41 19.42 -13.83
N ALA A 559 21.11 19.94 -12.81
CA ALA A 559 21.77 21.23 -12.87
C ALA A 559 22.92 21.26 -13.90
N ILE A 560 23.74 20.21 -13.96
CA ILE A 560 24.86 20.10 -14.92
C ILE A 560 24.33 20.03 -16.36
N VAL A 561 23.41 19.10 -16.64
CA VAL A 561 22.86 18.92 -17.99
C VAL A 561 22.05 20.16 -18.41
N GLY A 562 21.24 20.69 -17.51
CA GLY A 562 20.46 21.90 -17.73
C GLY A 562 21.33 23.13 -18.02
N SER A 563 22.40 23.33 -17.24
CA SER A 563 23.37 24.40 -17.49
C SER A 563 24.16 24.17 -18.79
N GLY A 564 24.44 22.90 -19.14
CA GLY A 564 25.06 22.54 -20.41
C GLY A 564 24.22 22.96 -21.63
N PHE A 565 22.91 22.73 -21.59
CA PHE A 565 21.98 23.24 -22.60
C PHE A 565 21.98 24.78 -22.66
N ALA A 566 21.97 25.45 -21.51
CA ALA A 566 22.02 26.90 -21.44
C ALA A 566 23.30 27.47 -22.10
N VAL A 567 24.46 26.91 -21.75
CA VAL A 567 25.75 27.30 -22.35
C VAL A 567 25.75 27.03 -23.85
N TRP A 568 25.21 25.90 -24.32
CA TRP A 568 25.16 25.59 -25.74
C TRP A 568 24.29 26.56 -26.53
N ILE A 569 23.09 26.86 -26.04
CA ILE A 569 22.17 27.83 -26.67
C ILE A 569 22.83 29.21 -26.73
N VAL A 570 23.41 29.68 -25.62
CA VAL A 570 24.09 30.99 -25.55
C VAL A 570 25.32 31.05 -26.44
N PHE A 571 26.17 30.02 -26.44
CA PHE A 571 27.35 29.97 -27.29
C PHE A 571 26.99 30.01 -28.78
N ASN A 572 25.96 29.28 -29.19
CA ASN A 572 25.50 29.27 -30.58
C ASN A 572 24.96 30.66 -30.99
N TYR A 573 24.25 31.34 -30.10
CA TYR A 573 23.79 32.71 -30.34
C TYR A 573 24.95 33.72 -30.46
N VAL A 574 25.94 33.65 -29.57
CA VAL A 574 27.14 34.50 -29.62
C VAL A 574 27.98 34.25 -30.87
N ALA A 575 28.21 32.98 -31.23
CA ALA A 575 29.01 32.60 -32.40
C ALA A 575 28.44 33.12 -33.73
N ARG A 576 27.13 33.37 -33.77
CA ARG A 576 26.41 33.96 -34.91
C ARG A 576 26.36 35.49 -34.89
N GLY A 577 27.09 36.14 -33.97
CA GLY A 577 27.13 37.60 -33.84
C GLY A 577 25.97 38.19 -33.05
N GLY A 578 25.40 37.43 -32.12
CA GLY A 578 24.28 37.87 -31.28
C GLY A 578 24.57 39.14 -30.48
N GLU A 579 23.53 39.97 -30.30
CA GLU A 579 23.61 41.22 -29.55
C GLU A 579 23.89 40.97 -28.06
N VAL A 580 24.70 41.83 -27.42
CA VAL A 580 25.09 41.68 -26.00
C VAL A 580 23.87 41.63 -25.06
N SER A 581 22.83 42.42 -25.32
CA SER A 581 21.61 42.44 -24.52
C SER A 581 20.76 41.18 -24.72
N GLY A 582 20.75 40.64 -25.94
CA GLY A 582 20.14 39.35 -26.28
C GLY A 582 20.87 38.19 -25.59
N VAL A 583 22.20 38.19 -25.54
CA VAL A 583 23.01 37.17 -24.85
C VAL A 583 22.63 37.07 -23.37
N LEU A 584 22.55 38.21 -22.68
CA LEU A 584 22.22 38.25 -21.25
C LEU A 584 20.80 37.76 -20.97
N LEU A 585 19.84 38.14 -21.82
CA LEU A 585 18.45 37.69 -21.71
C LEU A 585 18.30 36.19 -21.97
N LEU A 586 18.96 35.67 -23.01
CA LEU A 586 18.99 34.26 -23.34
C LEU A 586 19.63 33.45 -22.22
N PHE A 587 20.73 33.94 -21.63
CA PHE A 587 21.38 33.32 -20.48
C PHE A 587 20.45 33.25 -19.26
N TYR A 588 19.75 34.35 -18.94
CA TYR A 588 18.77 34.38 -17.84
C TYR A 588 17.64 33.34 -18.04
N TRP A 589 17.00 33.33 -19.22
CA TRP A 589 15.90 32.40 -19.47
C TRP A 589 16.37 30.94 -19.54
N THR A 590 17.48 30.66 -20.21
CA THR A 590 17.99 29.29 -20.33
C THR A 590 18.48 28.72 -18.99
N LEU A 591 19.06 29.52 -18.10
CA LEU A 591 19.38 29.09 -16.73
C LEU A 591 18.16 28.98 -15.82
N SER A 592 17.07 29.68 -16.12
CA SER A 592 15.83 29.53 -15.35
C SER A 592 15.12 28.20 -15.63
N LEU A 593 15.25 27.64 -16.85
CA LEU A 593 14.58 26.40 -17.24
C LEU A 593 14.92 25.21 -16.30
N PRO A 594 16.19 24.92 -15.96
CA PRO A 594 16.54 23.87 -14.99
C PRO A 594 15.91 24.11 -13.61
N THR A 595 15.90 25.34 -13.11
CA THR A 595 15.33 25.65 -11.79
C THR A 595 13.81 25.48 -11.75
N LEU A 596 13.13 25.78 -12.86
CA LEU A 596 11.69 25.57 -13.02
C LEU A 596 11.38 24.07 -13.14
N GLY A 597 12.21 23.31 -13.86
CA GLY A 597 12.17 21.84 -13.92
C GLY A 597 12.28 21.21 -12.54
N GLN A 598 13.29 21.59 -11.77
CA GLN A 598 13.50 21.12 -10.40
C GLN A 598 12.30 21.44 -9.50
N SER A 599 11.72 22.64 -9.62
CA SER A 599 10.53 23.03 -8.86
C SER A 599 9.31 22.18 -9.22
N LEU A 600 9.16 21.84 -10.50
CA LEU A 600 8.13 20.91 -10.97
C LEU A 600 8.38 19.49 -10.46
N ALA A 601 9.64 19.03 -10.42
CA ALA A 601 10.03 17.74 -9.86
C ALA A 601 9.64 17.61 -8.39
N LEU A 602 9.95 18.63 -7.58
CA LEU A 602 9.58 18.67 -6.16
C LEU A 602 8.06 18.63 -5.98
N LEU A 603 7.29 19.31 -6.83
CA LEU A 603 5.84 19.27 -6.78
C LEU A 603 5.29 17.90 -7.19
N ALA A 604 5.85 17.29 -8.24
CA ALA A 604 5.49 15.94 -8.68
C ALA A 604 5.75 14.89 -7.59
N GLN A 605 6.79 15.08 -6.76
CA GLN A 605 7.08 14.23 -5.60
C GLN A 605 6.06 14.40 -4.46
N GLN A 606 5.50 15.60 -4.27
CA GLN A 606 4.51 15.86 -3.23
C GLN A 606 3.11 15.35 -3.58
N TYR A 607 2.81 15.17 -4.86
CA TYR A 607 1.47 14.76 -5.31
C TYR A 607 1.03 13.39 -4.77
N PRO A 608 1.81 12.29 -4.89
CA PRO A 608 1.43 11.00 -4.34
C PRO A 608 1.15 11.05 -2.83
N LEU A 609 1.97 11.80 -2.08
CA LEU A 609 1.80 11.98 -0.63
C LEU A 609 0.45 12.60 -0.31
N GLN A 610 0.11 13.70 -0.98
CA GLN A 610 -1.13 14.41 -0.68
C GLN A 610 -2.36 13.63 -1.15
N ARG A 611 -2.27 12.94 -2.30
CA ARG A 611 -3.31 12.02 -2.77
C ARG A 611 -3.60 10.94 -1.72
N ASN A 612 -2.57 10.31 -1.16
CA ASN A 612 -2.73 9.26 -0.16
C ASN A 612 -3.38 9.80 1.12
N ARG A 613 -3.01 11.00 1.58
CA ARG A 613 -3.69 11.64 2.72
C ARG A 613 -5.17 11.92 2.45
N VAL A 614 -5.52 12.38 1.25
CA VAL A 614 -6.93 12.59 0.86
C VAL A 614 -7.68 11.26 0.88
N LEU A 615 -7.16 10.22 0.25
CA LEU A 615 -7.76 8.88 0.27
C LEU A 615 -8.00 8.37 1.70
N ARG A 616 -7.04 8.63 2.60
CA ARG A 616 -7.13 8.29 4.02
C ARG A 616 -8.28 8.96 4.76
N ILE A 617 -8.53 10.23 4.48
CA ILE A 617 -9.64 10.98 5.10
C ILE A 617 -10.97 10.58 4.45
N MET A 618 -10.97 10.41 3.13
CA MET A 618 -12.15 9.97 2.40
C MET A 618 -12.63 8.60 2.88
N GLU A 619 -11.72 7.67 3.22
CA GLU A 619 -12.10 6.37 3.79
C GLU A 619 -12.93 6.52 5.08
N VAL A 620 -12.62 7.49 5.94
CA VAL A 620 -13.42 7.78 7.15
C VAL A 620 -14.76 8.43 6.78
N LEU A 621 -14.76 9.37 5.85
CA LEU A 621 -15.97 10.10 5.45
C LEU A 621 -16.97 9.21 4.68
N ASP A 622 -16.47 8.27 3.89
CA ASP A 622 -17.24 7.32 3.10
C ASP A 622 -17.63 6.07 3.89
N ALA A 623 -17.02 5.81 5.04
CA ALA A 623 -17.40 4.67 5.88
C ALA A 623 -18.90 4.69 6.21
N PRO A 624 -19.59 3.54 6.18
CA PRO A 624 -21.04 3.50 6.34
C PRO A 624 -21.45 4.00 7.72
N ASP A 625 -22.51 4.81 7.75
CA ASP A 625 -23.13 5.22 9.02
C ASP A 625 -23.77 3.99 9.68
N GLU A 626 -23.65 3.86 11.00
CA GLU A 626 -24.29 2.79 11.77
C GLU A 626 -25.82 2.77 11.55
N SER A 627 -26.40 3.94 11.29
CA SER A 627 -27.84 4.15 11.06
C SER A 627 -28.30 3.86 9.63
N GLY A 628 -27.40 3.89 8.64
CA GLY A 628 -27.74 3.87 7.21
C GLY A 628 -28.02 2.48 6.64
N GLY A 629 -27.63 1.40 7.33
CA GLY A 629 -27.82 0.03 6.87
C GLY A 629 -29.27 -0.49 6.90
N ALA A 630 -30.18 0.23 7.57
CA ALA A 630 -31.58 -0.21 7.77
C ALA A 630 -32.62 0.62 6.99
N LEU A 631 -32.26 1.74 6.37
CA LEU A 631 -33.22 2.63 5.70
C LEU A 631 -33.73 2.09 4.34
N THR A 632 -33.19 0.97 3.84
CA THR A 632 -33.57 0.34 2.56
C THR A 632 -34.36 -0.96 2.68
N ALA A 633 -34.57 -1.49 3.89
CA ALA A 633 -35.58 -2.53 4.09
C ALA A 633 -36.93 -1.84 4.24
N ALA A 634 -37.78 -1.99 3.22
CA ALA A 634 -39.14 -1.49 3.09
C ALA A 634 -39.77 -0.93 4.39
N ARG A 635 -40.12 0.36 4.35
CA ARG A 635 -41.17 0.91 5.22
C ARG A 635 -42.42 0.05 5.00
N THR A 636 -42.65 -0.88 5.90
CA THR A 636 -43.90 -1.62 5.94
C THR A 636 -44.93 -0.63 6.48
N PRO A 637 -46.12 -0.47 5.87
CA PRO A 637 -47.14 0.47 6.35
C PRO A 637 -47.75 -0.05 7.64
N ALA A 638 -47.04 0.11 8.75
CA ALA A 638 -47.47 -0.17 10.12
C ALA A 638 -46.64 0.64 11.12
N ASP A 639 -46.33 1.90 10.82
CA ASP A 639 -45.80 2.85 11.81
C ASP A 639 -46.99 3.44 12.60
N GLU A 640 -47.46 2.71 13.61
CA GLU A 640 -48.06 3.34 14.78
C GLU A 640 -46.94 3.96 15.64
N PRO A 641 -47.15 5.15 16.22
CA PRO A 641 -46.14 5.82 17.01
C PRO A 641 -45.77 4.98 18.23
N ALA A 642 -44.46 4.78 18.41
CA ALA A 642 -43.84 4.09 19.53
C ALA A 642 -44.58 4.32 20.86
N THR A 643 -45.09 3.23 21.42
CA THR A 643 -45.64 3.15 22.77
C THR A 643 -44.68 3.77 23.77
N ARG A 644 -45.21 4.69 24.60
CA ARG A 644 -44.51 5.26 25.76
C ARG A 644 -43.86 4.15 26.60
N PRO A 645 -42.70 4.38 27.22
CA PRO A 645 -42.08 3.39 28.10
C PRO A 645 -43.06 3.04 29.21
N THR A 646 -43.58 1.81 29.16
CA THR A 646 -44.34 1.23 30.27
C THR A 646 -43.39 1.06 31.45
N SER A 647 -43.83 1.43 32.64
CA SER A 647 -43.07 1.39 33.90
C SER A 647 -42.66 -0.02 34.36
N ALA A 648 -42.70 -1.03 33.48
CA ALA A 648 -42.50 -2.44 33.76
C ALA A 648 -41.07 -2.95 33.47
N GLY A 649 -40.17 -2.12 32.93
CA GLY A 649 -38.84 -2.54 32.49
C GLY A 649 -38.84 -3.11 31.06
N LEU A 650 -37.67 -3.49 30.56
CA LEU A 650 -37.46 -4.01 29.20
C LEU A 650 -37.29 -5.53 29.23
N SER A 651 -37.84 -6.24 28.25
CA SER A 651 -37.62 -7.68 28.05
C SER A 651 -36.58 -7.94 26.95
N ILE A 652 -35.69 -8.91 27.16
CA ILE A 652 -34.62 -9.27 26.21
C ILE A 652 -34.71 -10.76 25.91
N SER A 653 -34.66 -11.16 24.64
CA SER A 653 -34.62 -12.55 24.20
C SER A 653 -33.53 -12.76 23.16
N MET A 654 -32.65 -13.74 23.39
CA MET A 654 -31.59 -14.17 22.48
C MET A 654 -31.87 -15.60 22.04
N ARG A 655 -31.87 -15.83 20.73
CA ARG A 655 -32.17 -17.15 20.15
C ARG A 655 -31.03 -17.63 19.27
N GLY A 656 -30.26 -18.58 19.78
CA GLY A 656 -29.17 -19.25 19.07
C GLY A 656 -28.08 -18.29 18.60
N VAL A 657 -27.76 -17.28 19.42
CA VAL A 657 -26.89 -16.18 19.00
C VAL A 657 -25.43 -16.59 19.03
N SER A 658 -24.76 -16.48 17.89
CA SER A 658 -23.31 -16.63 17.78
C SER A 658 -22.67 -15.31 17.36
N VAL A 659 -21.52 -14.98 17.94
CA VAL A 659 -20.73 -13.80 17.60
C VAL A 659 -19.33 -14.25 17.19
N GLN A 660 -18.89 -13.76 16.05
CA GLN A 660 -17.53 -13.96 15.55
C GLN A 660 -16.80 -12.61 15.45
N ALA A 661 -15.53 -12.58 15.82
CA ALA A 661 -14.65 -11.44 15.57
C ALA A 661 -13.22 -11.93 15.29
N GLY A 662 -12.55 -11.30 14.32
CA GLY A 662 -11.19 -11.66 13.93
C GLY A 662 -11.04 -13.12 13.50
N GLY A 663 -12.05 -13.70 12.84
CA GLY A 663 -12.08 -15.11 12.45
C GLY A 663 -12.36 -16.11 13.58
N HIS A 664 -12.52 -15.66 14.83
CA HIS A 664 -12.78 -16.53 15.97
C HIS A 664 -14.22 -16.39 16.49
N THR A 665 -14.80 -17.51 16.93
CA THR A 665 -16.13 -17.52 17.58
C THR A 665 -15.98 -17.12 19.05
N ILE A 666 -16.55 -15.97 19.43
CA ILE A 666 -16.54 -15.44 20.80
C ILE A 666 -17.73 -15.95 21.60
N LEU A 667 -18.92 -15.91 20.98
CA LEU A 667 -20.16 -16.45 21.55
C LEU A 667 -20.69 -17.52 20.59
N ASN A 668 -21.14 -18.65 21.11
CA ASN A 668 -21.60 -19.77 20.30
C ASN A 668 -22.99 -20.23 20.77
N GLY A 669 -24.02 -20.01 19.95
CA GLY A 669 -25.36 -20.55 20.17
C GLY A 669 -26.04 -20.11 21.47
N ILE A 670 -25.90 -18.85 21.87
CA ILE A 670 -26.46 -18.33 23.12
C ILE A 670 -27.99 -18.25 23.05
N HIS A 671 -28.64 -18.87 24.05
CA HIS A 671 -30.08 -18.76 24.30
C HIS A 671 -30.28 -18.12 25.68
N LEU A 672 -30.97 -16.97 25.74
CA LEU A 672 -31.16 -16.21 26.97
C LEU A 672 -32.47 -15.43 26.90
N ASP A 673 -33.33 -15.57 27.90
CA ASP A 673 -34.55 -14.78 28.05
C ASP A 673 -34.49 -14.02 29.39
N ILE A 674 -34.74 -12.72 29.34
CA ILE A 674 -34.75 -11.79 30.47
C ILE A 674 -36.11 -11.11 30.49
N ALA A 675 -36.87 -11.33 31.56
CA ALA A 675 -38.18 -10.71 31.73
C ALA A 675 -38.05 -9.23 32.13
N ALA A 676 -39.08 -8.45 31.83
CA ALA A 676 -39.14 -7.05 32.22
C ALA A 676 -39.07 -6.89 33.75
N GLY A 677 -38.11 -6.09 34.22
CA GLY A 677 -37.83 -5.86 35.65
C GLY A 677 -37.00 -6.95 36.33
N GLU A 678 -36.55 -7.97 35.60
CA GLU A 678 -35.70 -9.03 36.12
C GLU A 678 -34.25 -8.53 36.31
N HIS A 679 -33.61 -9.00 37.39
CA HIS A 679 -32.20 -8.72 37.68
C HIS A 679 -31.38 -10.00 37.50
N ILE A 680 -30.46 -9.98 36.53
CA ILE A 680 -29.65 -11.15 36.17
C ILE A 680 -28.17 -10.86 36.48
N ALA A 681 -27.48 -11.87 37.00
CA ALA A 681 -26.03 -11.87 37.16
C ALA A 681 -25.39 -12.83 36.16
N VAL A 682 -24.47 -12.31 35.33
CA VAL A 682 -23.67 -13.12 34.40
C VAL A 682 -22.30 -13.37 35.01
N VAL A 683 -22.00 -14.63 35.35
CA VAL A 683 -20.76 -15.04 36.01
C VAL A 683 -19.97 -16.04 35.16
N GLY A 684 -18.64 -16.03 35.29
CA GLY A 684 -17.75 -16.93 34.56
C GLY A 684 -16.30 -16.46 34.59
N PRO A 685 -15.34 -17.32 34.18
CA PRO A 685 -13.92 -16.99 34.19
C PRO A 685 -13.59 -15.81 33.27
N SER A 686 -12.42 -15.18 33.48
CA SER A 686 -11.93 -14.14 32.55
C SER A 686 -11.84 -14.70 31.13
N GLY A 687 -12.25 -13.93 30.13
CA GLY A 687 -12.28 -14.40 28.73
C GLY A 687 -13.52 -15.21 28.32
N ALA A 688 -14.45 -15.55 29.23
CA ALA A 688 -15.66 -16.31 28.91
C ALA A 688 -16.71 -15.57 28.04
N GLY A 689 -16.38 -14.42 27.44
CA GLY A 689 -17.29 -13.66 26.58
C GLY A 689 -18.31 -12.76 27.30
N LYS A 690 -18.21 -12.59 28.64
CA LYS A 690 -19.15 -11.75 29.42
C LYS A 690 -19.26 -10.31 28.91
N SER A 691 -18.14 -9.64 28.69
CA SER A 691 -18.12 -8.27 28.14
C SER A 691 -18.63 -8.23 26.70
N SER A 692 -18.38 -9.29 25.92
CA SER A 692 -18.87 -9.43 24.54
C SER A 692 -20.39 -9.64 24.49
N LEU A 693 -20.98 -10.31 25.48
CA LEU A 693 -22.43 -10.43 25.63
C LEU A 693 -23.07 -9.06 25.89
N VAL A 694 -22.46 -8.23 26.73
CA VAL A 694 -22.91 -6.84 26.94
C VAL A 694 -22.69 -6.01 25.67
N GLY A 695 -21.55 -6.17 25.01
CA GLY A 695 -21.25 -5.50 23.74
C GLY A 695 -22.27 -5.84 22.64
N LEU A 696 -22.76 -7.07 22.58
CA LEU A 696 -23.85 -7.48 21.69
C LEU A 696 -25.15 -6.70 21.98
N LEU A 697 -25.54 -6.56 23.24
CA LEU A 697 -26.75 -5.81 23.64
C LEU A 697 -26.69 -4.33 23.31
N LEU A 698 -25.48 -3.76 23.27
CA LEU A 698 -25.28 -2.35 22.94
C LEU A 698 -24.93 -2.14 21.47
N GLY A 699 -24.92 -3.20 20.68
CA GLY A 699 -24.65 -3.16 19.24
C GLY A 699 -23.19 -3.03 18.85
N TRP A 700 -22.24 -3.20 19.79
CA TRP A 700 -20.80 -3.25 19.50
C TRP A 700 -20.43 -4.48 18.67
N HIS A 701 -21.14 -5.58 18.90
CA HIS A 701 -21.08 -6.79 18.10
C HIS A 701 -22.41 -7.04 17.40
N ARG A 702 -22.34 -7.58 16.18
CA ARG A 702 -23.51 -8.09 15.46
C ARG A 702 -23.57 -9.62 15.58
N PRO A 703 -24.76 -10.22 15.69
CA PRO A 703 -24.89 -11.66 15.63
C PRO A 703 -24.46 -12.16 14.24
N ALA A 704 -23.51 -13.09 14.19
CA ALA A 704 -23.15 -13.82 12.97
C ALA A 704 -24.21 -14.87 12.63
N ALA A 705 -24.85 -15.43 13.65
CA ALA A 705 -26.01 -16.30 13.55
C ALA A 705 -26.98 -16.02 14.71
N GLY A 706 -28.26 -16.37 14.53
CA GLY A 706 -29.32 -16.13 15.51
C GLY A 706 -29.85 -14.69 15.52
N GLN A 707 -30.66 -14.36 16.52
CA GLN A 707 -31.26 -13.03 16.65
C GLN A 707 -31.40 -12.57 18.11
N VAL A 708 -31.26 -11.27 18.32
CA VAL A 708 -31.50 -10.59 19.59
C VAL A 708 -32.77 -9.74 19.46
N LEU A 709 -33.70 -9.91 20.41
CA LEU A 709 -34.99 -9.25 20.44
C LEU A 709 -35.11 -8.43 21.75
N VAL A 710 -35.64 -7.21 21.66
CA VAL A 710 -35.96 -6.36 22.82
C VAL A 710 -37.42 -5.95 22.72
N ASP A 711 -38.24 -6.37 23.69
CA ASP A 711 -39.71 -6.30 23.65
C ASP A 711 -40.31 -6.92 22.39
N GLY A 712 -39.76 -8.06 21.98
CA GLY A 712 -40.18 -8.80 20.78
C GLY A 712 -39.74 -8.19 19.45
N VAL A 713 -39.06 -7.04 19.45
CA VAL A 713 -38.54 -6.37 18.24
C VAL A 713 -37.06 -6.67 18.06
N ALA A 714 -36.63 -7.00 16.83
CA ALA A 714 -35.22 -7.27 16.53
C ALA A 714 -34.34 -6.05 16.85
N LEU A 715 -33.20 -6.30 17.50
CA LEU A 715 -32.26 -5.27 17.93
C LEU A 715 -31.39 -4.77 16.76
N GLN A 716 -31.95 -3.92 15.91
CA GLN A 716 -31.28 -3.31 14.76
C GLN A 716 -31.78 -1.88 14.53
N GLY A 717 -30.98 -1.05 13.84
CA GLY A 717 -31.39 0.29 13.39
C GLY A 717 -31.86 1.21 14.52
N GLU A 718 -33.05 1.81 14.36
CA GLU A 718 -33.63 2.74 15.35
C GLU A 718 -33.87 2.10 16.71
N ARG A 719 -34.21 0.80 16.76
CA ARG A 719 -34.47 0.11 18.03
C ARG A 719 -33.22 0.02 18.90
N LEU A 720 -32.05 -0.15 18.28
CA LEU A 720 -30.76 -0.11 18.98
C LEU A 720 -30.47 1.29 19.53
N GLN A 721 -30.74 2.35 18.77
CA GLN A 721 -30.57 3.72 19.26
C GLN A 721 -31.50 4.04 20.42
N GLN A 722 -32.74 3.58 20.35
CA GLN A 722 -33.69 3.71 21.45
C GLN A 722 -33.19 2.98 22.70
N LEU A 723 -32.76 1.73 22.56
CA LEU A 723 -32.21 0.96 23.68
C LEU A 723 -31.02 1.68 24.32
N ARG A 724 -30.09 2.25 23.54
CA ARG A 724 -28.94 3.02 24.07
C ARG A 724 -29.37 4.26 24.87
N ARG A 725 -30.47 4.93 24.51
CA ARG A 725 -31.03 6.05 25.29
C ARG A 725 -31.71 5.61 26.58
N GLU A 726 -32.25 4.39 26.57
CA GLU A 726 -32.94 3.76 27.71
C GLU A 726 -31.99 2.99 28.63
N THR A 727 -30.72 2.82 28.23
CA THR A 727 -29.71 2.04 28.97
C THR A 727 -28.74 2.96 29.70
N VAL A 728 -28.46 2.62 30.96
CA VAL A 728 -27.35 3.19 31.73
C VAL A 728 -26.25 2.14 31.83
N TRP A 729 -25.08 2.44 31.25
CA TRP A 729 -23.85 1.68 31.49
C TRP A 729 -23.13 2.31 32.68
N VAL A 730 -22.80 1.50 33.70
CA VAL A 730 -22.00 1.92 34.87
C VAL A 730 -20.61 1.31 34.83
#